data_AF-A0A946TA38-F1
#
_entry.id   AF-A0A946TA38-F1
#
_cell.length_a   1.000
_cell.length_b   1.000
_cell.length_c   1.000
_cell.angle_alpha   90.00
_cell.angle_beta   90.00
_cell.angle_gamma   90.00
#
_symmetry.space_group_name_H-M   'P 1'
#
loop_
_entity.id
_entity.type
_entity.pdbx_description
1 polymer ?
#
loop_
_entity_poly.entity_id
_entity_poly.type
_entity_poly.pdbx_seq_one_letter_code
_entity_poly.pdbx_strand_id
1 'polypeptide(L)'
;MKNFSDYRLLPLIFSLVLTACGGGGGGGGNTFNPVPTAPPANSAPSANAGADQQVLASEEVNLSGSGSDSDGSIASYLWTQTSGETVTLGSDDTASTSFTAPAVETRLEFELRVTDDDGAEATDSVSVSVSLPANNSPTADAGVNQTVAISSQVILNGTATDSDGSIANYSWAQTSGETVSLTDADTATATFTTPDIGGLLEFSLTVADNQGATATDSVTINVSDEKVSVSGIITFDLVPFAASRIGLDYSNIQQAPARGLVVEAVDESSNVLLSTLTDSQGRYDLRVDSNTSMRVRVLAKLLQTTGVTWDVKVTDNTLSNALYAVQGDLFNAGSTDSNINFNMPSGWDGSSYSSSRTAAPFAILDALYDTLQKFAAVDSNLDFPALEVRWSEKNNPADGNLTDGDIGTSFYFGGKIYILGAADTDSDEYDRHVVIHEWGHYFEDQLSRADSIGGGHSLSEQLDMRVAFGEGWGNALSAMITDDPFYRDSSGLDQRNGFEFSVERNTYTGTGWFNEGSVQSVLYDIYDSGDDGADSLSLGLGPIYNTLTDSVYSAGTYFTSIFSFTDHLKTLEPSAADQLVSLLSGQTISGTGPNGLNETNDGDIASALPVYKVANVGGSAIQLCSVDDAGYYNKLGTQSFVEFQIPAAGTYNFSATEVGGTTASDPDFYIYQSGIRLHVAESGVIGSENASLNFETTGTHVLVFNDWNNIDETDDAGDYCFDFQISN
;
A
#
# COMPACT_ATOMS: atom_id res chain seq x y z
N MET A 1 -43.02 -34.24 -21.25
CA MET A 1 -43.99 -35.37 -21.19
C MET A 1 -45.36 -34.83 -21.58
N LYS A 2 -46.23 -35.65 -22.22
CA LYS A 2 -47.72 -35.58 -22.30
C LYS A 2 -48.47 -34.21 -22.43
N ASN A 3 -49.54 -34.05 -23.23
CA ASN A 3 -50.08 -34.75 -24.42
C ASN A 3 -51.39 -34.08 -24.92
N PHE A 4 -51.74 -34.24 -26.21
CA PHE A 4 -53.09 -34.07 -26.85
C PHE A 4 -53.73 -32.65 -26.83
N SER A 5 -54.63 -32.26 -27.75
CA SER A 5 -55.13 -32.73 -29.08
C SER A 5 -55.67 -31.49 -29.84
N ASP A 6 -55.65 -31.29 -31.17
CA ASP A 6 -55.95 -32.12 -32.37
C ASP A 6 -57.47 -32.27 -32.68
N TYR A 7 -57.80 -32.52 -33.96
CA TYR A 7 -59.12 -32.66 -34.65
C TYR A 7 -59.78 -31.40 -35.27
N ARG A 8 -60.49 -31.44 -36.43
CA ARG A 8 -60.22 -32.04 -37.78
C ARG A 8 -61.37 -31.79 -38.80
N LEU A 9 -61.00 -31.56 -40.07
CA LEU A 9 -61.70 -31.87 -41.35
C LEU A 9 -63.09 -31.27 -41.76
N LEU A 10 -63.17 -31.07 -43.09
CA LEU A 10 -64.34 -31.03 -44.02
C LEU A 10 -65.37 -32.18 -43.80
N PRO A 11 -66.64 -32.13 -44.31
CA PRO A 11 -66.94 -31.89 -45.74
C PRO A 11 -68.34 -31.39 -46.23
N LEU A 12 -68.36 -31.06 -47.54
CA LEU A 12 -69.40 -31.19 -48.59
C LEU A 12 -70.91 -31.48 -48.27
N ILE A 13 -71.77 -30.62 -48.86
CA ILE A 13 -72.88 -30.92 -49.83
C ILE A 13 -74.35 -31.24 -49.38
N PHE A 14 -75.24 -30.42 -49.97
CA PHE A 14 -76.65 -30.61 -50.43
C PHE A 14 -77.91 -30.58 -49.53
N SER A 15 -78.85 -29.76 -50.04
CA SER A 15 -80.30 -29.97 -50.22
C SER A 15 -81.26 -30.12 -49.04
N LEU A 16 -82.10 -29.09 -48.93
CA LEU A 16 -83.48 -29.17 -48.44
C LEU A 16 -84.43 -29.30 -49.64
N VAL A 17 -85.51 -30.09 -49.56
CA VAL A 17 -86.42 -30.38 -50.70
C VAL A 17 -87.87 -30.62 -50.21
N LEU A 18 -88.86 -30.38 -51.09
CA LEU A 18 -90.33 -30.59 -50.95
C LEU A 18 -91.06 -29.60 -49.99
N THR A 19 -92.27 -29.10 -50.25
CA THR A 19 -93.21 -29.04 -51.42
C THR A 19 -94.29 -27.97 -51.11
N ALA A 20 -95.14 -27.41 -52.00
CA ALA A 20 -95.41 -27.48 -53.46
C ALA A 20 -95.97 -26.07 -53.87
N CYS A 21 -96.45 -25.73 -55.07
CA CYS A 21 -96.82 -26.43 -56.33
C CYS A 21 -96.42 -25.50 -57.53
N GLY A 22 -96.85 -25.56 -58.80
CA GLY A 22 -97.89 -26.31 -59.53
C GLY A 22 -99.16 -25.47 -59.81
N GLY A 23 -99.49 -25.03 -61.04
CA GLY A 23 -98.70 -25.00 -62.28
C GLY A 23 -99.55 -24.99 -63.58
N GLY A 24 -99.20 -24.10 -64.54
CA GLY A 24 -99.55 -24.20 -65.97
C GLY A 24 -100.91 -23.64 -66.46
N GLY A 25 -101.04 -23.52 -67.79
CA GLY A 25 -102.31 -23.29 -68.51
C GLY A 25 -102.49 -21.90 -69.12
N GLY A 26 -102.23 -21.73 -70.42
CA GLY A 26 -102.33 -20.42 -71.10
C GLY A 26 -103.48 -20.28 -72.11
N GLY A 27 -103.82 -19.03 -72.42
CA GLY A 27 -104.40 -18.60 -73.71
C GLY A 27 -105.93 -18.63 -73.86
N GLY A 28 -106.52 -17.47 -74.24
CA GLY A 28 -107.87 -17.46 -74.85
C GLY A 28 -108.67 -16.15 -74.76
N GLY A 29 -108.77 -15.42 -75.89
CA GLY A 29 -110.04 -14.92 -76.43
C GLY A 29 -110.86 -13.84 -75.68
N ASN A 30 -110.66 -12.58 -76.10
CA ASN A 30 -111.69 -11.59 -76.47
C ASN A 30 -112.86 -11.22 -75.53
N THR A 31 -112.82 -9.95 -75.09
CA THR A 31 -113.94 -8.96 -75.06
C THR A 31 -115.25 -9.27 -74.32
N PHE A 32 -115.58 -8.47 -73.29
CA PHE A 32 -116.88 -7.79 -73.11
C PHE A 32 -116.74 -6.57 -72.14
N ASN A 33 -117.80 -5.77 -72.00
CA ASN A 33 -117.87 -4.41 -71.39
C ASN A 33 -119.33 -4.20 -70.86
N PRO A 34 -119.72 -3.25 -69.96
CA PRO A 34 -119.03 -2.33 -69.03
C PRO A 34 -119.55 -2.46 -67.54
N VAL A 35 -119.49 -1.35 -66.74
CA VAL A 35 -120.24 -0.97 -65.49
C VAL A 35 -119.35 -0.87 -64.20
N PRO A 36 -119.53 0.13 -63.28
CA PRO A 36 -118.45 0.66 -62.42
C PRO A 36 -118.52 0.35 -60.90
N THR A 37 -117.46 0.73 -60.16
CA THR A 37 -117.24 0.47 -58.71
C THR A 37 -116.63 1.66 -57.93
N ALA A 38 -116.47 1.50 -56.61
CA ALA A 38 -116.00 2.47 -55.61
C ALA A 38 -114.46 2.77 -55.64
N PRO A 39 -113.97 3.84 -54.96
CA PRO A 39 -112.54 4.13 -54.82
C PRO A 39 -111.74 3.06 -54.03
N PRO A 40 -110.40 3.02 -54.19
CA PRO A 40 -109.52 2.10 -53.48
C PRO A 40 -109.34 2.44 -51.99
N ALA A 41 -108.58 1.61 -51.28
CA ALA A 41 -108.12 1.84 -49.91
C ALA A 41 -106.59 1.97 -49.90
N ASN A 42 -106.07 2.82 -49.01
CA ASN A 42 -104.65 3.21 -48.95
C ASN A 42 -103.68 2.04 -48.66
N SER A 43 -102.45 2.19 -49.15
CA SER A 43 -101.29 1.34 -48.89
C SER A 43 -100.30 2.08 -47.98
N ALA A 44 -99.64 1.38 -47.05
CA ALA A 44 -98.67 2.03 -46.16
C ALA A 44 -97.36 2.39 -46.91
N PRO A 45 -96.67 3.49 -46.52
CA PRO A 45 -95.46 3.93 -47.20
C PRO A 45 -94.28 2.97 -46.93
N SER A 46 -93.19 3.15 -47.67
CA SER A 46 -91.89 2.57 -47.32
C SER A 46 -90.99 3.66 -46.71
N ALA A 47 -90.46 3.39 -45.52
CA ALA A 47 -89.35 4.12 -44.93
C ALA A 47 -88.00 3.52 -45.37
N ASN A 48 -86.94 4.32 -45.35
CA ASN A 48 -85.55 3.87 -45.45
C ASN A 48 -84.65 4.86 -44.69
N ALA A 49 -83.89 4.39 -43.69
CA ALA A 49 -83.07 5.22 -42.81
C ALA A 49 -81.64 5.47 -43.32
N GLY A 50 -81.31 4.95 -44.51
CA GLY A 50 -79.94 4.95 -45.04
C GLY A 50 -79.16 3.69 -44.63
N ALA A 51 -77.83 3.79 -44.67
CA ALA A 51 -76.93 2.70 -44.30
C ALA A 51 -76.15 3.03 -43.03
N ASP A 52 -75.81 2.00 -42.25
CA ASP A 52 -74.98 2.09 -41.05
C ASP A 52 -73.67 2.84 -41.31
N GLN A 53 -73.30 3.72 -40.38
CA GLN A 53 -72.14 4.60 -40.49
C GLN A 53 -71.04 4.24 -39.48
N GLN A 54 -69.79 4.53 -39.87
CA GLN A 54 -68.64 4.57 -38.95
C GLN A 54 -67.98 5.94 -39.07
N VAL A 55 -67.73 6.58 -37.93
CA VAL A 55 -67.21 7.96 -37.83
C VAL A 55 -66.20 8.05 -36.67
N LEU A 56 -65.38 9.08 -36.65
CA LEU A 56 -64.53 9.39 -35.50
C LEU A 56 -65.29 10.22 -34.45
N ALA A 57 -64.84 10.12 -33.21
CA ALA A 57 -65.34 10.91 -32.10
C ALA A 57 -65.25 12.42 -32.38
N SER A 58 -66.30 13.17 -32.05
CA SER A 58 -66.47 14.61 -32.36
C SER A 58 -66.64 15.00 -33.85
N GLU A 59 -66.76 14.07 -34.80
CA GLU A 59 -67.12 14.41 -36.19
C GLU A 59 -68.61 14.77 -36.35
N GLU A 60 -68.97 15.49 -37.42
CA GLU A 60 -70.38 15.75 -37.77
C GLU A 60 -70.96 14.56 -38.58
N VAL A 61 -71.94 13.89 -37.99
CA VAL A 61 -72.66 12.76 -38.57
C VAL A 61 -73.91 13.26 -39.29
N ASN A 62 -74.15 12.80 -40.51
CA ASN A 62 -75.30 13.18 -41.32
C ASN A 62 -76.16 11.93 -41.61
N LEU A 63 -77.35 11.87 -41.00
CA LEU A 63 -78.35 10.85 -41.32
C LEU A 63 -79.20 11.35 -42.48
N SER A 64 -79.40 10.53 -43.51
CA SER A 64 -80.21 10.90 -44.67
C SER A 64 -81.05 9.73 -45.12
N GLY A 65 -82.29 9.73 -44.68
CA GLY A 65 -83.29 8.73 -45.04
C GLY A 65 -84.14 9.18 -46.22
N SER A 66 -85.13 8.35 -46.53
CA SER A 66 -86.12 8.62 -47.58
C SER A 66 -87.45 7.95 -47.25
N GLY A 67 -88.49 8.40 -47.94
CA GLY A 67 -89.84 7.85 -47.83
C GLY A 67 -90.47 7.81 -49.21
N SER A 68 -91.19 6.74 -49.52
CA SER A 68 -91.91 6.60 -50.79
C SER A 68 -93.24 5.89 -50.57
N ASP A 69 -94.29 6.40 -51.20
CA ASP A 69 -95.61 5.79 -51.22
C ASP A 69 -96.03 5.46 -52.68
N SER A 70 -96.95 4.52 -52.86
CA SER A 70 -97.39 3.99 -54.16
C SER A 70 -98.71 4.56 -54.68
N ASP A 71 -99.55 5.13 -53.80
CA ASP A 71 -100.91 5.57 -54.14
C ASP A 71 -101.17 7.04 -53.78
N GLY A 72 -100.49 7.58 -52.77
CA GLY A 72 -100.55 8.96 -52.29
C GLY A 72 -99.16 9.63 -52.23
N SER A 73 -98.87 10.30 -51.10
CA SER A 73 -97.63 11.09 -50.91
C SER A 73 -97.19 11.18 -49.45
N ILE A 74 -95.89 11.43 -49.19
CA ILE A 74 -95.36 11.50 -47.82
C ILE A 74 -95.74 12.84 -47.16
N ALA A 75 -96.42 12.76 -46.01
CA ALA A 75 -96.84 13.90 -45.21
C ALA A 75 -95.79 14.35 -44.19
N SER A 76 -95.06 13.41 -43.57
CA SER A 76 -94.06 13.74 -42.53
C SER A 76 -92.96 12.69 -42.36
N TYR A 77 -91.82 13.16 -41.86
CA TYR A 77 -90.72 12.36 -41.34
C TYR A 77 -90.58 12.59 -39.83
N LEU A 78 -90.07 11.60 -39.10
CA LEU A 78 -89.62 11.79 -37.71
C LEU A 78 -88.45 10.86 -37.38
N TRP A 79 -87.31 11.45 -37.02
CA TRP A 79 -86.17 10.75 -36.45
C TRP A 79 -86.33 10.58 -34.94
N THR A 80 -85.90 9.45 -34.40
CA THR A 80 -85.83 9.20 -32.96
C THR A 80 -84.60 8.37 -32.64
N GLN A 81 -83.74 8.87 -31.75
CA GLN A 81 -82.66 8.05 -31.22
C GLN A 81 -83.24 6.97 -30.29
N THR A 82 -82.96 5.70 -30.59
CA THR A 82 -83.50 4.54 -29.87
C THR A 82 -82.49 3.90 -28.93
N SER A 83 -81.18 4.11 -29.14
CA SER A 83 -80.11 3.62 -28.28
C SER A 83 -78.83 4.46 -28.36
N GLY A 84 -77.91 4.23 -27.41
CA GLY A 84 -76.63 4.92 -27.29
C GLY A 84 -76.64 6.15 -26.37
N GLU A 85 -75.55 6.90 -26.39
CA GLU A 85 -75.43 8.18 -25.68
C GLU A 85 -76.26 9.27 -26.38
N THR A 86 -77.03 10.05 -25.63
CA THR A 86 -78.01 10.99 -26.19
C THR A 86 -77.33 12.15 -26.92
N VAL A 87 -77.54 12.24 -28.25
CA VAL A 87 -77.09 13.35 -29.09
C VAL A 87 -78.21 14.35 -29.35
N THR A 88 -77.84 15.58 -29.73
CA THR A 88 -78.81 16.59 -30.19
C THR A 88 -78.87 16.55 -31.72
N LEU A 89 -80.02 16.15 -32.28
CA LEU A 89 -80.31 16.22 -33.71
C LEU A 89 -80.60 17.68 -34.13
N GLY A 90 -80.18 18.08 -35.32
CA GLY A 90 -80.39 19.44 -35.84
C GLY A 90 -81.84 19.78 -36.21
N SER A 91 -82.56 18.82 -36.77
CA SER A 91 -84.03 18.82 -36.97
C SER A 91 -84.48 17.36 -37.02
N ASP A 92 -85.46 16.95 -36.23
CA ASP A 92 -85.96 15.57 -36.19
C ASP A 92 -87.11 15.33 -37.19
N ASP A 93 -87.78 16.38 -37.66
CA ASP A 93 -88.95 16.37 -38.54
C ASP A 93 -88.65 16.29 -40.06
N THR A 94 -87.37 16.19 -40.46
CA THR A 94 -86.93 16.20 -41.86
C THR A 94 -86.28 14.89 -42.32
N ALA A 95 -86.38 14.58 -43.62
CA ALA A 95 -85.82 13.35 -44.21
C ALA A 95 -84.30 13.17 -43.96
N SER A 96 -83.56 14.27 -43.85
CA SER A 96 -82.15 14.29 -43.45
C SER A 96 -81.97 15.13 -42.18
N THR A 97 -80.99 14.76 -41.35
CA THR A 97 -80.62 15.45 -40.10
C THR A 97 -79.13 15.26 -39.79
N SER A 98 -78.54 16.09 -38.92
CA SER A 98 -77.15 15.93 -38.46
C SER A 98 -77.00 16.08 -36.94
N PHE A 99 -75.89 15.56 -36.41
CA PHE A 99 -75.45 15.69 -35.03
C PHE A 99 -73.93 15.56 -34.91
N THR A 100 -73.34 16.03 -33.82
CA THR A 100 -71.91 15.78 -33.52
C THR A 100 -71.75 14.48 -32.74
N ALA A 101 -70.89 13.58 -33.22
CA ALA A 101 -70.57 12.32 -32.56
C ALA A 101 -70.00 12.55 -31.15
N PRO A 102 -70.37 11.75 -30.13
CA PRO A 102 -69.77 11.86 -28.80
C PRO A 102 -68.24 11.76 -28.80
N ALA A 103 -67.60 12.33 -27.77
CA ALA A 103 -66.15 12.34 -27.61
C ALA A 103 -65.56 11.01 -27.08
N VAL A 104 -66.27 9.89 -27.27
CA VAL A 104 -65.96 8.56 -26.72
C VAL A 104 -66.32 7.47 -27.73
N GLU A 105 -65.66 6.32 -27.65
CA GLU A 105 -66.03 5.14 -28.44
C GLU A 105 -67.41 4.61 -28.00
N THR A 106 -68.38 4.59 -28.93
CA THR A 106 -69.78 4.25 -28.63
C THR A 106 -70.55 3.81 -29.88
N ARG A 107 -71.77 3.30 -29.70
CA ARG A 107 -72.70 2.96 -30.79
C ARG A 107 -74.07 3.57 -30.50
N LEU A 108 -74.58 4.31 -31.47
CA LEU A 108 -75.88 4.99 -31.44
C LEU A 108 -76.82 4.30 -32.44
N GLU A 109 -78.10 4.22 -32.13
CA GLU A 109 -79.14 3.66 -33.01
C GLU A 109 -80.26 4.69 -33.19
N PHE A 110 -80.74 4.86 -34.42
CA PHE A 110 -81.81 5.81 -34.76
C PHE A 110 -82.90 5.12 -35.59
N GLU A 111 -84.16 5.39 -35.28
CA GLU A 111 -85.32 5.03 -36.10
C GLU A 111 -85.75 6.24 -36.92
N LEU A 112 -86.00 6.05 -38.21
CA LEU A 112 -86.77 6.98 -39.05
C LEU A 112 -88.19 6.44 -39.20
N ARG A 113 -89.17 7.26 -38.82
CA ARG A 113 -90.60 7.07 -39.10
C ARG A 113 -91.01 7.94 -40.28
N VAL A 114 -91.88 7.39 -41.13
CA VAL A 114 -92.44 8.03 -42.32
C VAL A 114 -93.95 7.84 -42.31
N THR A 115 -94.71 8.92 -42.56
CA THR A 115 -96.19 8.91 -42.60
C THR A 115 -96.68 9.41 -43.95
N ASP A 116 -97.68 8.73 -44.54
CA ASP A 116 -98.35 9.15 -45.78
C ASP A 116 -99.48 10.18 -45.55
N ASP A 117 -100.12 10.65 -46.63
CA ASP A 117 -101.18 11.66 -46.60
C ASP A 117 -102.59 11.13 -46.27
N ASP A 118 -102.78 9.81 -46.17
CA ASP A 118 -104.00 9.15 -45.66
C ASP A 118 -103.82 8.65 -44.20
N GLY A 119 -102.62 8.76 -43.63
CA GLY A 119 -102.28 8.56 -42.22
C GLY A 119 -101.69 7.21 -41.82
N ALA A 120 -101.14 6.40 -42.75
CA ALA A 120 -100.41 5.19 -42.40
C ALA A 120 -98.90 5.43 -42.25
N GLU A 121 -98.23 4.58 -41.45
CA GLU A 121 -96.83 4.75 -41.06
C GLU A 121 -95.95 3.55 -41.41
N ALA A 122 -94.67 3.83 -41.68
CA ALA A 122 -93.60 2.84 -41.73
C ALA A 122 -92.33 3.35 -41.02
N THR A 123 -91.46 2.41 -40.66
CA THR A 123 -90.23 2.68 -39.90
C THR A 123 -89.04 1.89 -40.44
N ASP A 124 -87.85 2.48 -40.42
CA ASP A 124 -86.57 1.82 -40.67
C ASP A 124 -85.50 2.34 -39.70
N SER A 125 -84.37 1.63 -39.54
CA SER A 125 -83.37 1.94 -38.51
C SER A 125 -81.93 1.97 -39.05
N VAL A 126 -81.11 2.88 -38.51
CA VAL A 126 -79.69 3.05 -38.86
C VAL A 126 -78.81 3.17 -37.63
N SER A 127 -77.66 2.48 -37.64
CA SER A 127 -76.63 2.60 -36.62
C SER A 127 -75.54 3.60 -36.98
N VAL A 128 -74.97 4.24 -35.96
CA VAL A 128 -73.71 4.98 -36.05
C VAL A 128 -72.74 4.43 -35.01
N SER A 129 -71.65 3.80 -35.47
CA SER A 129 -70.51 3.44 -34.61
C SER A 129 -69.49 4.59 -34.62
N VAL A 130 -69.07 5.01 -33.42
CA VAL A 130 -68.10 6.09 -33.20
C VAL A 130 -66.83 5.47 -32.62
N SER A 131 -65.67 5.74 -33.22
CA SER A 131 -64.37 5.30 -32.70
C SER A 131 -63.43 6.48 -32.39
N LEU A 132 -62.47 6.27 -31.50
CA LEU A 132 -61.44 7.28 -31.20
C LEU A 132 -60.36 7.33 -32.31
N PRO A 133 -59.67 8.48 -32.49
CA PRO A 133 -58.43 8.52 -33.25
C PRO A 133 -57.38 7.55 -32.67
N ALA A 134 -56.51 7.02 -33.53
CA ALA A 134 -55.39 6.19 -33.07
C ALA A 134 -54.26 7.07 -32.50
N ASN A 135 -53.93 6.87 -31.22
CA ASN A 135 -52.78 7.50 -30.57
C ASN A 135 -51.46 7.00 -31.17
N ASN A 136 -50.55 7.92 -31.51
CA ASN A 136 -49.20 7.59 -31.93
C ASN A 136 -48.26 7.61 -30.72
N SER A 137 -47.24 6.74 -30.70
CA SER A 137 -46.21 6.81 -29.66
C SER A 137 -45.43 8.12 -29.73
N PRO A 138 -44.99 8.69 -28.59
CA PRO A 138 -44.10 9.83 -28.58
C PRO A 138 -42.74 9.47 -29.19
N THR A 139 -41.91 10.49 -29.45
CA THR A 139 -40.48 10.33 -29.77
C THR A 139 -39.66 10.73 -28.56
N ALA A 140 -38.66 9.92 -28.20
CA ALA A 140 -37.65 10.21 -27.18
C ALA A 140 -36.29 10.46 -27.83
N ASP A 141 -35.48 11.31 -27.22
CA ASP A 141 -34.07 11.57 -27.53
C ASP A 141 -33.32 11.69 -26.19
N ALA A 142 -32.38 10.79 -25.92
CA ALA A 142 -31.60 10.72 -24.68
C ALA A 142 -30.37 11.65 -24.68
N GLY A 143 -30.18 12.42 -25.76
CA GLY A 143 -29.03 13.29 -25.96
C GLY A 143 -27.78 12.54 -26.45
N VAL A 144 -26.73 13.31 -26.72
CA VAL A 144 -25.47 12.76 -27.26
C VAL A 144 -24.64 12.06 -26.18
N ASN A 145 -23.95 10.98 -26.59
CA ASN A 145 -22.96 10.29 -25.76
C ASN A 145 -21.88 11.27 -25.26
N GLN A 146 -21.45 11.09 -24.01
CA GLN A 146 -20.52 11.98 -23.32
C GLN A 146 -19.23 11.23 -22.93
N THR A 147 -18.10 11.95 -22.84
CA THR A 147 -16.90 11.49 -22.13
C THR A 147 -16.64 12.46 -20.99
N VAL A 148 -16.46 11.94 -19.77
CA VAL A 148 -16.37 12.73 -18.53
C VAL A 148 -15.37 12.05 -17.60
N ALA A 149 -14.58 12.83 -16.86
CA ALA A 149 -13.64 12.29 -15.88
C ALA A 149 -14.35 11.54 -14.72
N ILE A 150 -13.59 10.73 -13.98
CA ILE A 150 -14.02 10.17 -12.68
C ILE A 150 -14.43 11.24 -11.65
N SER A 151 -15.26 10.87 -10.68
CA SER A 151 -15.76 11.72 -9.57
C SER A 151 -16.37 13.08 -9.98
N SER A 152 -16.91 13.19 -11.20
CA SER A 152 -17.39 14.43 -11.82
C SER A 152 -18.91 14.41 -12.04
N GLN A 153 -19.56 15.57 -11.95
CA GLN A 153 -21.02 15.67 -12.17
C GLN A 153 -21.38 15.54 -13.65
N VAL A 154 -22.36 14.70 -13.95
CA VAL A 154 -22.93 14.47 -15.30
C VAL A 154 -24.37 14.98 -15.34
N ILE A 155 -24.76 15.51 -16.50
CA ILE A 155 -26.12 15.95 -16.78
C ILE A 155 -26.65 15.17 -18.00
N LEU A 156 -27.69 14.37 -17.78
CA LEU A 156 -28.43 13.65 -18.82
C LEU A 156 -29.57 14.56 -19.27
N ASN A 157 -29.44 15.16 -20.46
CA ASN A 157 -30.43 16.10 -21.01
C ASN A 157 -31.22 15.44 -22.13
N GLY A 158 -32.42 14.98 -21.79
CA GLY A 158 -33.34 14.35 -22.73
C GLY A 158 -34.31 15.35 -23.36
N THR A 159 -34.80 15.03 -24.54
CA THR A 159 -35.96 15.73 -25.14
C THR A 159 -37.01 14.71 -25.58
N ALA A 160 -38.25 15.17 -25.72
CA ALA A 160 -39.33 14.34 -26.23
C ALA A 160 -40.41 15.19 -26.92
N THR A 161 -41.09 14.58 -27.88
CA THR A 161 -42.19 15.20 -28.64
C THR A 161 -43.31 14.21 -28.89
N ASP A 162 -44.53 14.72 -28.99
CA ASP A 162 -45.75 13.99 -29.34
C ASP A 162 -46.40 14.70 -30.53
N SER A 163 -47.00 13.94 -31.46
CA SER A 163 -47.64 14.45 -32.68
C SER A 163 -49.12 14.78 -32.53
N ASP A 164 -49.80 14.18 -31.55
CA ASP A 164 -51.26 14.21 -31.39
C ASP A 164 -51.71 14.42 -29.93
N GLY A 165 -50.79 14.35 -28.98
CA GLY A 165 -51.01 14.66 -27.57
C GLY A 165 -49.93 15.56 -26.94
N SER A 166 -49.40 15.11 -25.81
CA SER A 166 -48.43 15.77 -24.94
C SER A 166 -47.73 14.75 -24.04
N ILE A 167 -46.45 14.98 -23.75
CA ILE A 167 -45.66 14.12 -22.85
C ILE A 167 -46.16 14.25 -21.42
N ALA A 168 -46.50 13.11 -20.81
CA ALA A 168 -47.03 13.00 -19.45
C ALA A 168 -45.98 12.59 -18.41
N ASN A 169 -44.92 11.87 -18.81
CA ASN A 169 -43.80 11.55 -17.92
C ASN A 169 -42.46 11.37 -18.65
N TYR A 170 -41.39 11.45 -17.87
CA TYR A 170 -40.03 11.04 -18.19
C TYR A 170 -39.58 10.01 -17.14
N SER A 171 -38.67 9.11 -17.50
CA SER A 171 -38.11 8.10 -16.61
C SER A 171 -36.73 7.66 -17.10
N TRP A 172 -35.69 8.14 -16.43
CA TRP A 172 -34.31 7.70 -16.61
C TRP A 172 -34.01 6.44 -15.79
N ALA A 173 -33.42 5.45 -16.44
CA ALA A 173 -32.90 4.25 -15.78
C ALA A 173 -31.48 3.94 -16.28
N GLN A 174 -30.56 3.60 -15.36
CA GLN A 174 -29.30 3.02 -15.75
C GLN A 174 -29.51 1.58 -16.23
N THR A 175 -28.95 1.23 -17.39
CA THR A 175 -29.07 -0.09 -18.02
C THR A 175 -27.78 -0.90 -17.99
N SER A 176 -26.62 -0.25 -17.85
CA SER A 176 -25.30 -0.91 -17.80
C SER A 176 -24.26 -0.06 -17.05
N GLY A 177 -23.16 -0.70 -16.65
CA GLY A 177 -22.04 -0.07 -15.93
C GLY A 177 -22.13 -0.13 -14.40
N GLU A 178 -21.21 0.55 -13.73
CA GLU A 178 -21.16 0.67 -12.26
C GLU A 178 -22.31 1.56 -11.74
N THR A 179 -22.94 1.18 -10.62
CA THR A 179 -24.26 1.72 -10.23
C THR A 179 -24.17 3.13 -9.66
N VAL A 180 -24.81 4.11 -10.32
CA VAL A 180 -24.87 5.51 -9.86
C VAL A 180 -26.24 5.89 -9.30
N SER A 181 -26.26 6.83 -8.36
CA SER A 181 -27.51 7.43 -7.87
C SER A 181 -27.94 8.59 -8.77
N LEU A 182 -29.02 8.40 -9.52
CA LEU A 182 -29.65 9.47 -10.32
C LEU A 182 -30.47 10.41 -9.42
N THR A 183 -30.34 11.72 -9.66
CA THR A 183 -31.20 12.78 -9.12
C THR A 183 -32.09 13.32 -10.25
N ASP A 184 -33.34 13.68 -9.94
CA ASP A 184 -34.36 14.19 -10.87
C ASP A 184 -34.65 13.25 -12.07
N ALA A 185 -34.56 11.93 -11.81
CA ALA A 185 -34.70 10.85 -12.79
C ALA A 185 -36.09 10.74 -13.45
N ASP A 186 -37.13 11.33 -12.86
CA ASP A 186 -38.49 11.43 -13.38
C ASP A 186 -38.74 12.69 -14.23
N THR A 187 -37.67 13.42 -14.58
CA THR A 187 -37.73 14.67 -15.36
C THR A 187 -36.92 14.57 -16.67
N ALA A 188 -37.05 15.59 -17.53
CA ALA A 188 -36.28 15.68 -18.77
C ALA A 188 -34.75 15.82 -18.54
N THR A 189 -34.32 16.30 -17.37
CA THR A 189 -32.90 16.49 -17.04
C THR A 189 -32.56 15.77 -15.73
N ALA A 190 -31.90 14.62 -15.82
CA ALA A 190 -31.38 13.90 -14.66
C ALA A 190 -29.89 14.22 -14.43
N THR A 191 -29.40 14.06 -13.21
CA THR A 191 -27.97 14.24 -12.88
C THR A 191 -27.42 13.14 -11.99
N PHE A 192 -26.11 12.89 -12.08
CA PHE A 192 -25.39 12.00 -11.17
C PHE A 192 -23.91 12.43 -11.04
N THR A 193 -23.13 11.75 -10.20
CA THR A 193 -21.66 11.90 -10.15
C THR A 193 -21.02 10.60 -10.63
N THR A 194 -20.04 10.66 -11.52
CA THR A 194 -19.33 9.47 -12.02
C THR A 194 -18.62 8.73 -10.87
N PRO A 195 -18.43 7.41 -10.97
CA PRO A 195 -17.58 6.66 -10.05
C PRO A 195 -16.15 7.19 -9.98
N ASP A 196 -15.39 6.72 -8.99
CA ASP A 196 -13.94 6.90 -8.86
C ASP A 196 -13.12 5.96 -9.78
N ILE A 197 -13.80 5.09 -10.52
CA ILE A 197 -13.23 4.18 -11.53
C ILE A 197 -13.73 4.50 -12.94
N GLY A 198 -12.87 4.32 -13.94
CA GLY A 198 -13.22 4.48 -15.36
C GLY A 198 -14.04 3.31 -15.91
N GLY A 199 -14.88 3.58 -16.92
CA GLY A 199 -15.74 2.58 -17.55
C GLY A 199 -16.89 3.16 -18.38
N LEU A 200 -17.63 2.30 -19.07
CA LEU A 200 -18.85 2.69 -19.79
C LEU A 200 -20.07 2.54 -18.89
N LEU A 201 -20.87 3.60 -18.78
CA LEU A 201 -22.21 3.59 -18.21
C LEU A 201 -23.23 3.77 -19.34
N GLU A 202 -24.36 3.07 -19.28
CA GLU A 202 -25.47 3.26 -20.22
C GLU A 202 -26.74 3.64 -19.47
N PHE A 203 -27.47 4.61 -20.00
CA PHE A 203 -28.76 5.07 -19.47
C PHE A 203 -29.80 5.05 -20.57
N SER A 204 -31.01 4.60 -20.25
CA SER A 204 -32.17 4.71 -21.12
C SER A 204 -33.12 5.78 -20.57
N LEU A 205 -33.60 6.64 -21.47
CA LEU A 205 -34.73 7.51 -21.22
C LEU A 205 -36.00 6.83 -21.75
N THR A 206 -36.97 6.59 -20.88
CA THR A 206 -38.35 6.26 -21.26
C THR A 206 -39.23 7.50 -21.12
N VAL A 207 -40.13 7.74 -22.07
CA VAL A 207 -41.18 8.77 -21.97
C VAL A 207 -42.54 8.19 -22.34
N ALA A 208 -43.60 8.74 -21.76
CA ALA A 208 -44.99 8.39 -22.09
C ALA A 208 -45.81 9.62 -22.48
N ASP A 209 -46.76 9.43 -23.40
CA ASP A 209 -47.77 10.43 -23.76
C ASP A 209 -48.95 10.46 -22.76
N ASN A 210 -49.88 11.40 -22.97
CA ASN A 210 -51.09 11.55 -22.14
C ASN A 210 -52.20 10.51 -22.42
N GLN A 211 -51.98 9.51 -23.26
CA GLN A 211 -52.89 8.39 -23.53
C GLN A 211 -52.29 7.03 -23.11
N GLY A 212 -51.01 7.01 -22.74
CA GLY A 212 -50.30 5.87 -22.16
C GLY A 212 -49.38 5.09 -23.10
N ALA A 213 -49.16 5.52 -24.35
CA ALA A 213 -48.12 4.90 -25.18
C ALA A 213 -46.74 5.47 -24.84
N THR A 214 -45.69 4.70 -25.15
CA THR A 214 -44.33 4.96 -24.68
C THR A 214 -43.31 4.87 -25.81
N ALA A 215 -42.18 5.54 -25.61
CA ALA A 215 -40.96 5.40 -26.41
C ALA A 215 -39.72 5.45 -25.53
N THR A 216 -38.62 4.90 -26.04
CA THR A 216 -37.35 4.79 -25.34
C THR A 216 -36.19 5.15 -26.25
N ASP A 217 -35.21 5.88 -25.71
CA ASP A 217 -33.89 6.07 -26.33
C ASP A 217 -32.79 5.80 -25.29
N SER A 218 -31.51 5.78 -25.71
CA SER A 218 -30.39 5.47 -24.81
C SER A 218 -29.11 6.25 -25.12
N VAL A 219 -28.40 6.64 -24.07
CA VAL A 219 -27.15 7.41 -24.11
C VAL A 219 -26.03 6.70 -23.33
N THR A 220 -24.83 6.71 -23.88
CA THR A 220 -23.61 6.16 -23.26
C THR A 220 -22.76 7.28 -22.65
N ILE A 221 -22.34 7.10 -21.40
CA ILE A 221 -21.38 7.95 -20.71
C ILE A 221 -20.08 7.17 -20.53
N ASN A 222 -19.02 7.62 -21.19
CA ASN A 222 -17.68 7.07 -21.05
C ASN A 222 -16.94 7.79 -19.92
N VAL A 223 -16.78 7.12 -18.79
CA VAL A 223 -16.04 7.64 -17.63
C VAL A 223 -14.55 7.38 -17.87
N SER A 224 -13.79 8.44 -18.11
CA SER A 224 -12.33 8.37 -18.25
C SER A 224 -11.66 8.55 -16.88
N ASP A 225 -10.84 7.57 -16.49
CA ASP A 225 -9.70 7.87 -15.63
C ASP A 225 -8.67 8.59 -16.52
N GLU A 226 -8.47 9.88 -16.30
CA GLU A 226 -7.50 10.68 -17.06
C GLU A 226 -6.08 10.57 -16.49
N LYS A 227 -5.78 9.58 -15.64
CA LYS A 227 -4.43 9.32 -15.15
C LYS A 227 -3.58 8.53 -16.13
N VAL A 228 -2.28 8.74 -16.05
CA VAL A 228 -1.24 8.05 -16.83
C VAL A 228 -0.19 7.46 -15.90
N SER A 229 0.36 6.30 -16.25
CA SER A 229 1.55 5.75 -15.61
C SER A 229 2.79 6.50 -16.05
N VAL A 230 3.52 7.06 -15.09
CA VAL A 230 4.95 7.35 -15.22
C VAL A 230 5.68 6.23 -14.47
N SER A 231 6.22 5.27 -15.21
CA SER A 231 6.89 4.09 -14.64
C SER A 231 8.31 3.94 -15.17
N GLY A 232 9.09 3.06 -14.55
CA GLY A 232 10.46 2.81 -14.98
C GLY A 232 11.20 1.83 -14.08
N ILE A 233 12.44 1.55 -14.45
CA ILE A 233 13.43 0.85 -13.63
C ILE A 233 14.49 1.87 -13.20
N ILE A 234 14.86 1.82 -11.93
CA ILE A 234 15.98 2.58 -11.36
C ILE A 234 17.08 1.58 -11.01
N THR A 235 18.28 1.80 -11.55
CA THR A 235 19.48 1.03 -11.26
C THR A 235 20.62 1.91 -10.76
N PHE A 236 21.64 1.30 -10.16
CA PHE A 236 22.91 1.94 -9.86
C PHE A 236 24.07 1.07 -10.33
N ASP A 237 25.19 1.70 -10.65
CA ASP A 237 26.44 0.99 -10.93
C ASP A 237 27.04 0.45 -9.63
N LEU A 238 26.80 -0.84 -9.36
CA LEU A 238 27.47 -1.61 -8.32
C LEU A 238 28.88 -2.00 -8.79
N VAL A 239 29.90 -1.68 -7.99
CA VAL A 239 31.26 -2.18 -8.20
C VAL A 239 31.47 -3.35 -7.25
N PRO A 240 31.59 -4.60 -7.75
CA PRO A 240 31.79 -5.77 -6.89
C PRO A 240 33.27 -5.95 -6.52
N PHE A 241 33.54 -6.66 -5.43
CA PHE A 241 34.86 -7.20 -5.12
C PHE A 241 35.38 -8.12 -6.22
N ALA A 242 36.69 -8.11 -6.45
CA ALA A 242 37.33 -8.92 -7.48
C ALA A 242 37.55 -10.36 -7.02
N ALA A 243 37.12 -11.36 -7.80
CA ALA A 243 37.38 -12.78 -7.53
C ALA A 243 38.87 -13.22 -7.73
N SER A 244 39.83 -12.30 -7.56
CA SER A 244 41.27 -12.51 -7.82
C SER A 244 42.22 -11.56 -7.05
N ARG A 245 41.69 -10.60 -6.28
CA ARG A 245 42.43 -9.64 -5.44
C ARG A 245 41.48 -9.12 -4.35
N ILE A 246 42.03 -8.53 -3.30
CA ILE A 246 41.24 -8.14 -2.13
C ILE A 246 40.28 -6.97 -2.40
N GLY A 247 40.60 -6.05 -3.32
CA GLY A 247 39.77 -4.87 -3.60
C GLY A 247 38.79 -4.97 -4.78
N LEU A 248 38.10 -3.85 -5.04
CA LEU A 248 37.03 -3.67 -6.03
C LEU A 248 37.42 -3.94 -7.48
N ASP A 249 36.43 -4.29 -8.31
CA ASP A 249 36.57 -4.58 -9.74
C ASP A 249 35.75 -3.69 -10.69
N TYR A 250 36.27 -2.49 -10.92
CA TYR A 250 35.81 -1.57 -11.98
C TYR A 250 35.85 -2.13 -13.41
N SER A 251 36.44 -3.31 -13.64
CA SER A 251 36.33 -4.01 -14.93
C SER A 251 35.04 -4.84 -15.07
N ASN A 252 34.28 -4.99 -13.98
CA ASN A 252 33.09 -5.81 -13.83
C ASN A 252 31.94 -5.03 -13.15
N ILE A 253 31.79 -3.73 -13.46
CA ILE A 253 30.67 -2.90 -12.97
C ILE A 253 29.34 -3.49 -13.42
N GLN A 254 28.37 -3.58 -12.50
CA GLN A 254 27.06 -4.20 -12.74
C GLN A 254 25.95 -3.19 -12.47
N GLN A 255 24.91 -3.16 -13.31
CA GLN A 255 23.72 -2.36 -13.04
C GLN A 255 22.80 -3.14 -12.09
N ALA A 256 22.89 -2.83 -10.79
CA ALA A 256 22.05 -3.42 -9.75
C ALA A 256 20.71 -2.68 -9.65
N PRO A 257 19.59 -3.37 -9.35
CA PRO A 257 18.32 -2.71 -9.10
C PRO A 257 18.40 -1.87 -7.83
N ALA A 258 17.90 -0.64 -7.85
CA ALA A 258 17.89 0.22 -6.68
C ALA A 258 16.60 -0.02 -5.87
N ARG A 259 16.68 -0.81 -4.79
CA ARG A 259 15.53 -1.46 -4.12
C ARG A 259 14.95 -0.63 -2.96
N GLY A 260 13.63 -0.65 -2.77
CA GLY A 260 12.93 -0.04 -1.63
C GLY A 260 13.00 1.49 -1.52
N LEU A 261 13.49 2.18 -2.54
CA LEU A 261 13.75 3.62 -2.53
C LEU A 261 12.48 4.45 -2.69
N VAL A 262 12.42 5.60 -2.02
CA VAL A 262 11.38 6.60 -2.24
C VAL A 262 11.56 7.29 -3.60
N VAL A 263 10.53 7.21 -4.44
CA VAL A 263 10.45 7.85 -5.75
C VAL A 263 9.25 8.80 -5.79
N GLU A 264 9.48 10.03 -6.23
CA GLU A 264 8.51 11.12 -6.17
C GLU A 264 8.23 11.70 -7.57
N ALA A 265 6.95 11.96 -7.86
CA ALA A 265 6.54 12.94 -8.86
C ALA A 265 6.60 14.32 -8.20
N VAL A 266 7.40 15.25 -8.74
CA VAL A 266 7.51 16.62 -8.20
C VAL A 266 7.30 17.70 -9.26
N ASP A 267 6.69 18.81 -8.87
CA ASP A 267 6.33 19.91 -9.78
C ASP A 267 7.51 20.86 -10.10
N GLU A 268 7.21 21.94 -10.84
CA GLU A 268 8.17 22.99 -11.19
C GLU A 268 8.75 23.74 -9.97
N SER A 269 8.03 23.75 -8.85
CA SER A 269 8.44 24.34 -7.56
C SER A 269 9.06 23.32 -6.59
N SER A 270 9.25 22.06 -7.04
CA SER A 270 9.72 20.92 -6.23
C SER A 270 8.77 20.46 -5.12
N ASN A 271 7.48 20.81 -5.19
CA ASN A 271 6.44 20.21 -4.35
C ASN A 271 6.20 18.76 -4.76
N VAL A 272 5.98 17.86 -3.81
CA VAL A 272 5.64 16.46 -4.08
C VAL A 272 4.16 16.36 -4.48
N LEU A 273 3.91 15.80 -5.66
CA LEU A 273 2.58 15.51 -6.20
C LEU A 273 2.11 14.12 -5.80
N LEU A 274 3.03 13.14 -5.85
CA LEU A 274 2.81 11.74 -5.48
C LEU A 274 4.16 11.10 -5.12
N SER A 275 4.15 10.11 -4.23
CA SER A 275 5.31 9.26 -3.94
C SER A 275 4.97 7.79 -4.07
N THR A 276 5.95 6.98 -4.44
CA THR A 276 5.89 5.51 -4.53
C THR A 276 7.22 4.92 -4.04
N LEU A 277 7.32 3.59 -3.97
CA LEU A 277 8.57 2.88 -3.64
C LEU A 277 9.05 2.05 -4.84
N THR A 278 10.36 1.82 -4.96
CA THR A 278 10.87 0.80 -5.89
C THR A 278 10.67 -0.61 -5.36
N ASP A 279 10.28 -1.53 -6.24
CA ASP A 279 10.20 -2.96 -5.91
C ASP A 279 11.59 -3.62 -5.87
N SER A 280 11.63 -4.93 -5.57
CA SER A 280 12.86 -5.73 -5.51
C SER A 280 13.60 -5.89 -6.85
N GLN A 281 13.10 -5.29 -7.93
CA GLN A 281 13.72 -5.22 -9.26
C GLN A 281 13.94 -3.76 -9.70
N GLY A 282 13.87 -2.80 -8.77
CA GLY A 282 14.07 -1.38 -9.03
C GLY A 282 12.91 -0.70 -9.76
N ARG A 283 11.75 -1.37 -9.93
CA ARG A 283 10.62 -0.80 -10.69
C ARG A 283 9.77 0.13 -9.85
N TYR A 284 9.31 1.22 -10.45
CA TYR A 284 8.35 2.15 -9.86
C TYR A 284 7.15 2.41 -10.80
N ASP A 285 6.00 2.79 -10.23
CA ASP A 285 4.80 3.27 -10.94
C ASP A 285 4.25 4.50 -10.20
N LEU A 286 4.14 5.64 -10.89
CA LEU A 286 3.54 6.88 -10.42
C LEU A 286 2.33 7.21 -11.29
N ARG A 287 1.11 7.17 -10.71
CA ARG A 287 -0.14 7.44 -11.42
C ARG A 287 -0.57 8.89 -11.21
N VAL A 288 -0.18 9.73 -12.15
CA VAL A 288 -0.43 11.18 -12.15
C VAL A 288 -1.54 11.54 -13.13
N ASP A 289 -2.20 12.68 -12.93
CA ASP A 289 -3.21 13.17 -13.86
C ASP A 289 -2.56 13.52 -15.21
N SER A 290 -3.27 13.27 -16.32
CA SER A 290 -2.74 13.51 -17.66
C SER A 290 -2.32 14.96 -17.86
N ASN A 291 -1.29 15.15 -18.68
CA ASN A 291 -0.73 16.45 -19.02
C ASN A 291 -0.16 17.24 -17.82
N THR A 292 0.08 16.59 -16.68
CA THR A 292 0.81 17.17 -15.53
C THR A 292 2.24 17.58 -15.93
N SER A 293 2.67 18.79 -15.52
CA SER A 293 4.06 19.24 -15.61
C SER A 293 4.84 18.77 -14.37
N MET A 294 5.83 17.89 -14.55
CA MET A 294 6.54 17.25 -13.44
C MET A 294 7.94 16.78 -13.83
N ARG A 295 8.71 16.35 -12.83
CA ARG A 295 9.88 15.46 -13.01
C ARG A 295 9.75 14.28 -12.06
N VAL A 296 10.46 13.19 -12.35
CA VAL A 296 10.69 12.10 -11.39
C VAL A 296 11.93 12.43 -10.57
N ARG A 297 11.84 12.29 -9.25
CA ARG A 297 12.96 12.41 -8.29
C ARG A 297 13.07 11.12 -7.48
N VAL A 298 14.27 10.56 -7.42
CA VAL A 298 14.64 9.40 -6.59
C VAL A 298 15.43 9.91 -5.40
N LEU A 299 15.04 9.53 -4.19
CA LEU A 299 15.75 9.89 -2.96
C LEU A 299 16.67 8.74 -2.53
N ALA A 300 17.83 9.06 -1.97
CA ALA A 300 18.64 8.10 -1.20
C ALA A 300 17.98 7.88 0.17
N LYS A 301 16.80 7.24 0.15
CA LYS A 301 15.98 6.95 1.31
C LYS A 301 15.17 5.68 1.12
N LEU A 302 15.29 4.76 2.08
CA LEU A 302 14.36 3.65 2.32
C LEU A 302 13.29 4.13 3.31
N LEU A 303 12.02 3.81 3.04
CA LEU A 303 10.91 4.18 3.93
C LEU A 303 9.83 3.09 3.90
N GLN A 304 9.50 2.53 5.06
CA GLN A 304 8.34 1.66 5.24
C GLN A 304 7.59 2.08 6.51
N THR A 305 6.27 2.31 6.38
CA THR A 305 5.42 2.89 7.43
C THR A 305 4.27 1.96 7.86
N THR A 306 4.32 0.69 7.44
CA THR A 306 3.28 -0.33 7.69
C THR A 306 3.89 -1.73 7.72
N GLY A 307 3.52 -2.56 8.69
CA GLY A 307 4.20 -3.84 8.96
C GLY A 307 5.44 -3.59 9.80
N VAL A 308 6.56 -4.23 9.46
CA VAL A 308 7.89 -3.79 9.93
C VAL A 308 8.14 -2.37 9.42
N THR A 309 8.70 -1.50 10.25
CA THR A 309 8.85 -0.06 9.95
C THR A 309 10.30 0.39 9.99
N TRP A 310 10.66 1.32 9.08
CA TRP A 310 11.99 1.91 9.01
C TRP A 310 11.99 3.26 8.25
N ASP A 311 12.88 4.16 8.65
CA ASP A 311 13.23 5.39 7.94
C ASP A 311 14.76 5.48 7.88
N VAL A 312 15.36 5.12 6.75
CA VAL A 312 16.82 5.09 6.56
C VAL A 312 17.20 5.98 5.38
N LYS A 313 18.15 6.90 5.57
CA LYS A 313 18.55 7.88 4.54
C LYS A 313 20.06 8.11 4.51
N VAL A 314 20.61 8.46 3.34
CA VAL A 314 22.02 8.86 3.18
C VAL A 314 22.11 10.38 2.94
N THR A 315 23.03 11.03 3.64
CA THR A 315 23.18 12.49 3.64
C THR A 315 24.64 12.93 3.49
N ASP A 316 24.88 14.04 2.79
CA ASP A 316 26.21 14.64 2.65
C ASP A 316 26.54 15.48 3.89
N ASN A 317 27.32 14.92 4.81
CA ASN A 317 27.78 15.59 6.03
C ASN A 317 28.57 16.89 5.72
N THR A 318 29.23 16.96 4.56
CA THR A 318 29.98 18.13 4.10
C THR A 318 29.15 19.14 3.29
N LEU A 319 27.85 18.87 3.11
CA LEU A 319 26.86 19.78 2.52
C LEU A 319 25.67 19.98 3.47
N SER A 320 25.96 20.21 4.76
CA SER A 320 24.95 20.47 5.81
C SER A 320 23.95 19.33 6.03
N ASN A 321 24.36 18.07 5.80
CA ASN A 321 23.53 16.87 5.84
C ASN A 321 22.38 16.89 4.80
N ALA A 322 22.67 17.41 3.60
CA ALA A 322 21.75 17.37 2.47
C ALA A 322 21.44 15.92 2.07
N LEU A 323 20.16 15.59 1.91
CA LEU A 323 19.71 14.29 1.41
C LEU A 323 20.13 14.11 -0.06
N TYR A 324 20.84 13.02 -0.37
CA TYR A 324 21.15 12.69 -1.75
C TYR A 324 19.87 12.39 -2.54
N ALA A 325 19.77 12.95 -3.74
CA ALA A 325 18.65 12.74 -4.65
C ALA A 325 19.11 12.86 -6.10
N VAL A 326 18.55 12.03 -6.97
CA VAL A 326 18.74 12.07 -8.42
C VAL A 326 17.39 12.40 -9.06
N GLN A 327 17.35 13.31 -10.02
CA GLN A 327 16.10 13.72 -10.65
C GLN A 327 16.26 13.90 -12.16
N GLY A 328 15.18 13.62 -12.89
CA GLY A 328 15.10 13.89 -14.32
C GLY A 328 14.87 15.36 -14.65
N ASP A 329 14.91 15.65 -15.95
CA ASP A 329 14.40 16.90 -16.50
C ASP A 329 12.90 17.06 -16.24
N LEU A 330 12.43 18.32 -16.29
CA LEU A 330 11.00 18.63 -16.29
C LEU A 330 10.38 18.19 -17.63
N PHE A 331 9.31 17.41 -17.56
CA PHE A 331 8.55 16.94 -18.72
C PHE A 331 7.04 17.09 -18.47
N ASN A 332 6.26 16.85 -19.51
CA ASN A 332 4.80 16.80 -19.43
C ASN A 332 4.36 15.33 -19.55
N ALA A 333 3.53 14.85 -18.61
CA ALA A 333 3.10 13.45 -18.56
C ALA A 333 2.26 13.01 -19.78
N GLY A 334 1.69 13.95 -20.54
CA GLY A 334 0.87 13.66 -21.71
C GLY A 334 -0.40 12.86 -21.39
N SER A 335 -0.99 12.23 -22.39
CA SER A 335 -2.24 11.45 -22.28
C SER A 335 -2.05 9.95 -22.55
N THR A 336 -0.84 9.43 -22.33
CA THR A 336 -0.46 8.03 -22.53
C THR A 336 0.67 7.67 -21.56
N ASP A 337 0.70 6.42 -21.09
CA ASP A 337 1.75 5.91 -20.21
C ASP A 337 3.17 6.15 -20.78
N SER A 338 4.11 6.39 -19.88
CA SER A 338 5.50 6.73 -20.18
C SER A 338 6.48 5.86 -19.38
N ASN A 339 7.63 5.57 -19.99
CA ASN A 339 8.68 4.75 -19.37
C ASN A 339 9.97 5.58 -19.25
N ILE A 340 10.39 5.88 -18.02
CA ILE A 340 11.56 6.71 -17.70
C ILE A 340 12.47 5.92 -16.76
N ASN A 341 13.54 5.35 -17.31
CA ASN A 341 14.52 4.58 -16.55
C ASN A 341 15.68 5.48 -16.11
N PHE A 342 16.22 5.20 -14.92
CA PHE A 342 17.37 5.90 -14.35
C PHE A 342 18.50 4.90 -14.10
N ASN A 343 19.74 5.31 -14.40
CA ASN A 343 20.92 4.64 -13.87
C ASN A 343 21.80 5.67 -13.18
N MET A 344 22.15 5.43 -11.92
CA MET A 344 23.13 6.24 -11.19
C MET A 344 24.53 5.69 -11.47
N PRO A 345 25.39 6.40 -12.25
CA PRO A 345 26.74 5.92 -12.54
C PRO A 345 27.66 5.95 -11.30
N SER A 346 28.67 5.08 -11.32
CA SER A 346 29.73 5.02 -10.31
C SER A 346 30.71 6.19 -10.40
N GLY A 347 30.67 6.98 -11.48
CA GLY A 347 31.60 8.09 -11.72
C GLY A 347 32.94 7.67 -12.34
N TRP A 348 33.20 6.36 -12.44
CA TRP A 348 34.44 5.78 -12.97
C TRP A 348 34.47 5.71 -14.50
N ASP A 349 35.54 6.22 -15.14
CA ASP A 349 35.66 6.27 -16.61
C ASP A 349 36.44 5.10 -17.25
N GLY A 350 36.90 4.15 -16.42
CA GLY A 350 37.81 3.07 -16.80
C GLY A 350 39.26 3.32 -16.40
N SER A 351 39.59 4.50 -15.87
CA SER A 351 40.93 4.88 -15.40
C SER A 351 40.97 5.67 -14.10
N SER A 352 39.89 6.38 -13.75
CA SER A 352 39.73 7.10 -12.48
C SER A 352 38.27 7.48 -12.25
N TYR A 353 37.94 7.92 -11.04
CA TYR A 353 36.74 8.72 -10.79
C TYR A 353 36.89 10.11 -11.42
N SER A 354 36.22 10.36 -12.55
CA SER A 354 36.28 11.65 -13.27
C SER A 354 34.93 12.39 -13.35
N SER A 355 33.90 11.84 -12.70
CA SER A 355 32.60 12.47 -12.46
C SER A 355 32.02 11.99 -11.12
N SER A 356 30.98 12.65 -10.63
CA SER A 356 30.42 12.33 -9.31
C SER A 356 29.89 10.90 -9.21
N ARG A 357 30.17 10.26 -8.08
CA ARG A 357 29.89 8.85 -7.74
C ARG A 357 28.44 8.67 -7.31
N THR A 358 27.51 9.04 -8.19
CA THR A 358 26.08 9.10 -7.88
C THR A 358 25.47 7.76 -7.45
N ALA A 359 26.13 6.63 -7.74
CA ALA A 359 25.76 5.30 -7.26
C ALA A 359 25.98 5.09 -5.75
N ALA A 360 27.02 5.69 -5.15
CA ALA A 360 27.49 5.38 -3.80
C ALA A 360 26.40 5.48 -2.70
N PRO A 361 25.59 6.55 -2.62
CA PRO A 361 24.48 6.62 -1.67
C PRO A 361 23.41 5.53 -1.83
N PHE A 362 23.34 4.88 -2.99
CA PHE A 362 22.39 3.80 -3.28
C PHE A 362 23.00 2.41 -3.09
N ALA A 363 24.32 2.26 -3.27
CA ALA A 363 25.05 1.05 -2.92
C ALA A 363 25.06 0.81 -1.39
N ILE A 364 25.29 1.87 -0.61
CA ILE A 364 25.13 1.88 0.85
C ILE A 364 23.71 1.43 1.25
N LEU A 365 22.67 1.99 0.63
CA LEU A 365 21.28 1.61 0.92
C LEU A 365 20.92 0.21 0.42
N ASP A 366 21.60 -0.35 -0.58
CA ASP A 366 21.37 -1.71 -1.04
C ASP A 366 21.88 -2.76 -0.02
N ALA A 367 23.01 -2.48 0.64
CA ALA A 367 23.50 -3.28 1.77
C ALA A 367 22.54 -3.20 2.97
N LEU A 368 22.07 -2.00 3.32
CA LEU A 368 21.12 -1.80 4.41
C LEU A 368 19.72 -2.34 4.08
N TYR A 369 19.30 -2.36 2.80
CA TYR A 369 18.06 -2.98 2.37
C TYR A 369 18.06 -4.48 2.70
N ASP A 370 19.11 -5.22 2.32
CA ASP A 370 19.20 -6.66 2.63
C ASP A 370 19.25 -6.91 4.14
N THR A 371 19.94 -6.05 4.90
CA THR A 371 19.96 -6.09 6.37
C THR A 371 18.54 -5.99 6.94
N LEU A 372 17.80 -4.93 6.57
CA LEU A 372 16.42 -4.71 7.00
C LEU A 372 15.48 -5.87 6.60
N GLN A 373 15.63 -6.42 5.39
CA GLN A 373 14.84 -7.57 4.95
C GLN A 373 15.14 -8.83 5.78
N LYS A 374 16.41 -9.09 6.14
CA LYS A 374 16.79 -10.30 6.88
C LYS A 374 16.30 -10.27 8.33
N PHE A 375 16.34 -9.12 9.00
CA PHE A 375 15.71 -8.94 10.31
C PHE A 375 14.17 -8.92 10.23
N ALA A 376 13.57 -8.32 9.21
CA ALA A 376 12.11 -8.37 9.00
C ALA A 376 11.56 -9.79 8.77
N ALA A 377 12.40 -10.71 8.30
CA ALA A 377 12.09 -12.13 8.20
C ALA A 377 12.21 -12.90 9.54
N VAL A 378 12.92 -12.33 10.52
CA VAL A 378 13.00 -12.84 11.91
C VAL A 378 11.83 -12.31 12.74
N ASP A 379 11.60 -10.99 12.73
CA ASP A 379 10.47 -10.37 13.43
C ASP A 379 9.64 -9.44 12.52
N SER A 380 8.43 -9.91 12.22
CA SER A 380 7.44 -9.20 11.40
C SER A 380 6.78 -7.97 12.07
N ASN A 381 7.13 -7.65 13.33
CA ASN A 381 6.55 -6.54 14.11
C ASN A 381 7.57 -5.45 14.47
N LEU A 382 8.82 -5.59 14.00
CA LEU A 382 9.94 -4.74 14.39
C LEU A 382 9.77 -3.30 13.89
N ASP A 383 10.04 -2.33 14.78
CA ASP A 383 10.05 -0.90 14.47
C ASP A 383 11.48 -0.38 14.61
N PHE A 384 12.14 -0.11 13.48
CA PHE A 384 13.50 0.43 13.46
C PHE A 384 13.48 1.95 13.66
N PRO A 385 14.21 2.48 14.67
CA PRO A 385 14.46 3.91 14.79
C PRO A 385 15.05 4.54 13.51
N ALA A 386 14.88 5.86 13.37
CA ALA A 386 15.26 6.56 12.15
C ALA A 386 16.80 6.68 12.02
N LEU A 387 17.39 6.01 11.03
CA LEU A 387 18.82 5.98 10.77
C LEU A 387 19.21 7.01 9.69
N GLU A 388 20.20 7.83 10.02
CA GLU A 388 20.85 8.75 9.07
C GLU A 388 22.30 8.32 8.89
N VAL A 389 22.61 7.86 7.68
CA VAL A 389 23.97 7.55 7.24
C VAL A 389 24.58 8.81 6.61
N ARG A 390 25.87 9.02 6.86
CA ARG A 390 26.63 10.20 6.46
C ARG A 390 27.80 9.76 5.59
N TRP A 391 27.74 10.11 4.32
CA TRP A 391 28.76 9.80 3.32
C TRP A 391 29.00 11.01 2.45
N SER A 392 30.23 11.23 2.00
CA SER A 392 30.55 12.26 1.02
C SER A 392 31.80 11.89 0.24
N GLU A 393 31.90 12.40 -0.99
CA GLU A 393 33.11 12.30 -1.81
C GLU A 393 34.33 13.02 -1.18
N LYS A 394 34.11 13.79 -0.11
CA LYS A 394 35.14 14.49 0.66
C LYS A 394 35.47 13.82 2.00
N ASN A 395 34.79 12.73 2.37
CA ASN A 395 35.10 12.01 3.59
C ASN A 395 36.50 11.42 3.47
N ASN A 396 37.37 11.72 4.44
CA ASN A 396 38.81 11.46 4.37
C ASN A 396 39.35 10.87 5.69
N PRO A 397 40.37 9.99 5.62
CA PRO A 397 40.95 9.34 6.80
C PRO A 397 41.89 10.29 7.55
N ALA A 398 41.27 11.23 8.25
CA ALA A 398 41.90 12.14 9.19
C ALA A 398 40.97 12.37 10.38
N ASP A 399 41.54 12.60 11.56
CA ASP A 399 40.81 13.02 12.75
C ASP A 399 40.53 14.53 12.67
N GLY A 400 39.28 14.95 12.91
CA GLY A 400 38.95 16.37 12.80
C GLY A 400 37.46 16.68 12.85
N ASN A 401 36.98 17.45 11.88
CA ASN A 401 35.61 17.91 11.83
C ASN A 401 34.77 17.07 10.86
N LEU A 402 33.81 16.32 11.42
CA LEU A 402 32.84 15.51 10.67
C LEU A 402 32.02 16.31 9.62
N THR A 403 31.96 17.65 9.72
CA THR A 403 31.31 18.51 8.72
C THR A 403 32.23 19.00 7.61
N ASP A 404 33.55 18.87 7.76
CA ASP A 404 34.53 19.15 6.70
C ASP A 404 34.91 17.87 5.92
N GLY A 405 34.75 16.70 6.56
CA GLY A 405 34.93 15.37 5.98
C GLY A 405 35.90 14.49 6.75
N ASP A 406 36.52 14.99 7.82
CA ASP A 406 37.54 14.27 8.59
C ASP A 406 36.83 13.26 9.50
N ILE A 407 36.86 11.97 9.15
CA ILE A 407 36.16 10.90 9.89
C ILE A 407 37.08 9.76 10.37
N GLY A 408 38.36 9.75 9.97
CA GLY A 408 39.34 8.69 10.31
C GLY A 408 39.10 7.35 9.59
N THR A 409 37.95 6.73 9.84
CA THR A 409 37.47 5.43 9.30
C THR A 409 35.95 5.53 9.08
N SER A 410 35.30 4.51 8.53
CA SER A 410 33.87 4.31 8.82
C SER A 410 33.65 4.05 10.31
N PHE A 411 32.56 4.57 10.89
CA PHE A 411 32.18 4.35 12.30
C PHE A 411 30.72 4.74 12.63
N TYR A 412 30.16 4.14 13.69
CA TYR A 412 28.89 4.49 14.30
C TYR A 412 29.04 5.44 15.50
N PHE A 413 28.27 6.52 15.54
CA PHE A 413 28.20 7.42 16.69
C PHE A 413 26.90 8.24 16.76
N GLY A 414 26.24 8.24 17.93
CA GLY A 414 25.13 9.15 18.23
C GLY A 414 23.88 8.96 17.34
N GLY A 415 23.50 7.70 17.07
CA GLY A 415 22.39 7.39 16.16
C GLY A 415 22.72 7.59 14.68
N LYS A 416 24.00 7.70 14.31
CA LYS A 416 24.46 7.99 12.93
C LYS A 416 25.58 7.03 12.56
N ILE A 417 25.59 6.59 11.31
CA ILE A 417 26.74 5.91 10.70
C ILE A 417 27.47 6.93 9.83
N TYR A 418 28.80 6.98 9.92
CA TYR A 418 29.68 7.70 9.01
C TYR A 418 30.39 6.68 8.13
N ILE A 419 30.33 6.87 6.81
CA ILE A 419 30.95 5.99 5.81
C ILE A 419 32.06 6.75 5.08
N LEU A 420 33.23 6.13 4.94
CA LEU A 420 34.39 6.74 4.28
C LEU A 420 34.22 6.78 2.75
N GLY A 421 34.93 7.71 2.11
CA GLY A 421 34.77 8.00 0.69
C GLY A 421 36.04 8.55 0.05
N ALA A 422 37.21 8.25 0.59
CA ALA A 422 38.49 8.81 0.17
C ALA A 422 39.06 8.09 -1.06
N ALA A 423 38.65 8.54 -2.25
CA ALA A 423 39.15 8.00 -3.52
C ALA A 423 40.69 7.86 -3.54
N ASP A 424 41.14 6.71 -4.06
CA ASP A 424 42.53 6.24 -4.13
C ASP A 424 43.25 6.06 -2.77
N THR A 425 42.51 6.18 -1.67
CA THR A 425 43.01 5.96 -0.31
C THR A 425 42.23 4.85 0.38
N ASP A 426 40.91 4.99 0.50
CA ASP A 426 40.01 4.15 1.31
C ASP A 426 38.54 4.58 1.07
N SER A 427 37.61 3.71 0.65
CA SER A 427 36.24 4.17 0.31
C SER A 427 35.14 3.10 0.36
N ASP A 428 34.43 3.07 1.49
CA ASP A 428 33.52 2.02 1.92
C ASP A 428 32.14 1.97 1.24
N GLU A 429 31.83 2.89 0.32
CA GLU A 429 30.51 2.98 -0.33
C GLU A 429 30.06 1.73 -1.09
N TYR A 430 30.99 0.85 -1.45
CA TYR A 430 30.72 -0.47 -2.04
C TYR A 430 31.04 -1.64 -1.09
N ASP A 431 31.61 -1.36 0.07
CA ASP A 431 32.17 -2.35 0.99
C ASP A 431 31.10 -2.76 1.98
N ARG A 432 30.21 -3.62 1.48
CA ARG A 432 28.99 -4.08 2.16
C ARG A 432 29.27 -4.59 3.58
N HIS A 433 30.41 -5.24 3.81
CA HIS A 433 30.77 -5.74 5.13
C HIS A 433 30.95 -4.61 6.14
N VAL A 434 31.68 -3.55 5.77
CA VAL A 434 31.86 -2.34 6.58
C VAL A 434 30.53 -1.63 6.84
N VAL A 435 29.74 -1.38 5.78
CA VAL A 435 28.42 -0.71 5.89
C VAL A 435 27.45 -1.47 6.82
N ILE A 436 27.54 -2.80 6.90
CA ILE A 436 26.70 -3.63 7.75
C ILE A 436 27.29 -3.81 9.16
N HIS A 437 28.62 -3.79 9.31
CA HIS A 437 29.29 -3.73 10.62
C HIS A 437 28.79 -2.53 11.42
N GLU A 438 28.81 -1.33 10.82
CA GLU A 438 28.32 -0.11 11.46
C GLU A 438 26.81 -0.13 11.75
N TRP A 439 26.05 -0.88 10.96
CA TRP A 439 24.64 -1.13 11.27
C TRP A 439 24.49 -2.05 12.48
N GLY A 440 25.44 -2.95 12.74
CA GLY A 440 25.52 -3.77 13.95
C GLY A 440 25.56 -2.95 15.23
N HIS A 441 26.39 -1.91 15.28
CA HIS A 441 26.44 -0.97 16.42
C HIS A 441 25.20 -0.08 16.53
N TYR A 442 24.63 0.36 15.40
CA TYR A 442 23.31 0.99 15.38
C TYR A 442 22.25 0.08 16.02
N PHE A 443 22.26 -1.22 15.71
CA PHE A 443 21.36 -2.20 16.31
C PHE A 443 21.62 -2.38 17.82
N GLU A 444 22.89 -2.44 18.26
CA GLU A 444 23.23 -2.48 19.68
C GLU A 444 22.67 -1.28 20.46
N ASP A 445 22.92 -0.05 20.00
CA ASP A 445 22.50 1.17 20.68
C ASP A 445 20.99 1.44 20.61
N GLN A 446 20.29 0.99 19.55
CA GLN A 446 18.90 1.36 19.31
C GLN A 446 17.87 0.25 19.58
N LEU A 447 18.26 -1.03 19.60
CA LEU A 447 17.35 -2.18 19.76
C LEU A 447 17.80 -3.21 20.81
N SER A 448 19.02 -3.11 21.32
CA SER A 448 19.63 -4.06 22.27
C SER A 448 20.25 -3.28 23.43
N ARG A 449 21.57 -3.37 23.60
CA ARG A 449 22.38 -2.51 24.47
C ARG A 449 23.80 -2.42 23.93
N ALA A 450 24.36 -1.21 23.90
CA ALA A 450 25.78 -0.97 23.65
C ALA A 450 26.47 -0.54 24.96
N ASP A 451 27.45 -1.34 25.44
CA ASP A 451 28.38 -0.94 26.52
C ASP A 451 29.83 -0.71 26.01
N SER A 452 30.07 -0.90 24.70
CA SER A 452 31.39 -0.70 24.07
C SER A 452 31.89 0.74 24.27
N ILE A 453 33.20 0.87 24.46
CA ILE A 453 33.91 2.15 24.54
C ILE A 453 34.60 2.52 23.21
N GLY A 454 34.50 1.65 22.20
CA GLY A 454 35.14 1.81 20.90
C GLY A 454 36.66 2.03 20.98
N GLY A 455 37.18 2.89 20.10
CA GLY A 455 38.61 3.24 20.00
C GLY A 455 39.39 2.33 19.05
N GLY A 456 40.57 2.80 18.61
CA GLY A 456 41.39 2.08 17.63
C GLY A 456 41.84 0.70 18.13
N HIS A 457 41.73 -0.31 17.28
CA HIS A 457 42.01 -1.72 17.61
C HIS A 457 42.38 -2.54 16.37
N SER A 458 42.67 -3.84 16.56
CA SER A 458 42.74 -4.81 15.46
C SER A 458 42.50 -6.27 15.91
N LEU A 459 42.03 -7.11 14.99
CA LEU A 459 41.64 -8.54 15.12
C LEU A 459 42.54 -9.48 15.94
N SER A 460 43.78 -9.10 16.27
CA SER A 460 44.73 -9.92 17.03
C SER A 460 45.22 -9.25 18.32
N GLU A 461 44.56 -8.18 18.74
CA GLU A 461 44.78 -7.53 20.03
C GLU A 461 43.92 -8.13 21.14
N GLN A 462 44.26 -7.76 22.37
CA GLN A 462 43.52 -8.11 23.58
C GLN A 462 42.82 -6.86 24.07
N LEU A 463 41.49 -6.88 24.07
CA LEU A 463 40.63 -5.71 24.24
C LEU A 463 39.80 -5.79 25.52
N ASP A 464 39.21 -4.67 25.89
CA ASP A 464 38.06 -4.64 26.79
C ASP A 464 36.96 -5.54 26.22
N MET A 465 36.38 -6.41 27.06
CA MET A 465 35.39 -7.40 26.65
C MET A 465 34.13 -6.82 26.00
N ARG A 466 33.83 -5.54 26.22
CA ARG A 466 32.69 -4.82 25.64
C ARG A 466 32.99 -4.38 24.21
N VAL A 467 34.24 -4.01 23.94
CA VAL A 467 34.75 -3.74 22.59
C VAL A 467 34.87 -5.06 21.84
N ALA A 468 35.58 -6.05 22.39
CA ALA A 468 35.67 -7.40 21.80
C ALA A 468 34.30 -8.01 21.46
N PHE A 469 33.26 -7.70 22.25
CA PHE A 469 31.88 -8.09 21.94
C PHE A 469 31.24 -7.28 20.80
N GLY A 470 31.29 -5.94 20.87
CA GLY A 470 30.69 -5.06 19.85
C GLY A 470 31.31 -5.23 18.47
N GLU A 471 32.64 -5.09 18.35
CA GLU A 471 33.33 -5.24 17.05
C GLU A 471 33.18 -6.66 16.50
N GLY A 472 33.21 -7.66 17.40
CA GLY A 472 32.97 -9.07 17.05
C GLY A 472 31.55 -9.34 16.57
N TRP A 473 30.55 -8.63 17.11
CA TRP A 473 29.17 -8.64 16.64
C TRP A 473 29.03 -7.96 15.28
N GLY A 474 29.62 -6.77 15.07
CA GLY A 474 29.62 -6.07 13.78
C GLY A 474 30.22 -6.94 12.67
N ASN A 475 31.39 -7.54 12.93
CA ASN A 475 32.05 -8.46 12.00
C ASN A 475 31.20 -9.71 11.72
N ALA A 476 30.68 -10.38 12.75
CA ALA A 476 29.86 -11.57 12.55
C ALA A 476 28.57 -11.25 11.79
N LEU A 477 27.84 -10.19 12.19
CA LEU A 477 26.61 -9.75 11.54
C LEU A 477 26.84 -9.43 10.07
N SER A 478 27.94 -8.74 9.73
CA SER A 478 28.24 -8.37 8.35
C SER A 478 28.23 -9.59 7.41
N ALA A 479 28.92 -10.67 7.81
CA ALA A 479 28.95 -11.94 7.10
C ALA A 479 27.61 -12.69 7.15
N MET A 480 26.89 -12.65 8.28
CA MET A 480 25.54 -13.21 8.39
C MET A 480 24.57 -12.56 7.41
N ILE A 481 24.63 -11.25 7.18
CA ILE A 481 23.72 -10.58 6.25
C ILE A 481 24.11 -10.85 4.79
N THR A 482 25.41 -10.80 4.44
CA THR A 482 25.86 -11.02 3.06
C THR A 482 25.81 -12.48 2.62
N ASP A 483 25.68 -13.43 3.56
CA ASP A 483 25.93 -14.86 3.34
C ASP A 483 27.32 -15.10 2.71
N ASP A 484 28.32 -14.32 3.15
CA ASP A 484 29.73 -14.39 2.72
C ASP A 484 30.65 -14.28 3.95
N PRO A 485 31.31 -15.39 4.36
CA PRO A 485 32.12 -15.45 5.58
C PRO A 485 33.42 -14.63 5.54
N PHE A 486 33.78 -14.07 4.39
CA PHE A 486 34.96 -13.23 4.25
C PHE A 486 34.59 -11.76 4.33
N TYR A 487 34.86 -11.13 5.47
CA TYR A 487 34.83 -9.68 5.62
C TYR A 487 35.84 -9.05 4.66
N ARG A 488 35.44 -7.99 3.94
CA ARG A 488 36.33 -7.23 3.04
C ARG A 488 36.10 -5.72 3.14
N ASP A 489 37.22 -5.03 2.98
CA ASP A 489 37.46 -3.60 3.04
C ASP A 489 38.32 -3.27 1.80
N SER A 490 38.07 -2.14 1.10
CA SER A 490 38.74 -1.82 -0.16
C SER A 490 39.49 -0.48 -0.16
N SER A 491 40.80 -0.56 -0.36
CA SER A 491 41.69 0.59 -0.14
C SER A 491 42.84 0.71 -1.14
N GLY A 492 43.49 1.88 -1.06
CA GLY A 492 44.55 2.35 -1.94
C GLY A 492 44.08 2.73 -3.34
N LEU A 493 45.07 2.91 -4.22
CA LEU A 493 44.90 3.30 -5.62
C LEU A 493 43.94 2.37 -6.38
N ASP A 494 43.00 2.96 -7.13
CA ASP A 494 41.89 2.29 -7.81
C ASP A 494 41.00 1.43 -6.87
N GLN A 495 41.12 1.51 -5.53
CA GLN A 495 40.47 0.64 -4.54
C GLN A 495 40.75 -0.85 -4.78
N ARG A 496 41.91 -1.18 -5.36
CA ARG A 496 42.26 -2.56 -5.79
C ARG A 496 43.02 -3.36 -4.74
N ASN A 497 43.38 -2.73 -3.62
CA ASN A 497 43.91 -3.37 -2.43
C ASN A 497 42.81 -3.29 -1.35
N GLY A 498 43.18 -3.45 -0.08
CA GLY A 498 42.23 -3.71 1.00
C GLY A 498 42.80 -4.72 1.97
N PHE A 499 41.98 -5.14 2.94
CA PHE A 499 42.20 -6.37 3.68
C PHE A 499 40.97 -7.29 3.64
N GLU A 500 41.19 -8.59 3.82
CA GLU A 500 40.12 -9.56 4.00
C GLU A 500 40.45 -10.52 5.15
N PHE A 501 39.43 -10.94 5.89
CA PHE A 501 39.55 -12.00 6.89
C PHE A 501 38.29 -12.87 6.91
N SER A 502 38.47 -14.14 7.26
CA SER A 502 37.35 -15.08 7.42
C SER A 502 36.81 -14.95 8.85
N VAL A 503 35.52 -14.67 9.00
CA VAL A 503 34.83 -14.65 10.31
C VAL A 503 34.90 -16.03 10.97
N GLU A 504 34.66 -17.08 10.17
CA GLU A 504 34.85 -18.53 10.41
C GLU A 504 36.22 -18.95 10.97
N ARG A 505 37.19 -18.04 11.05
CA ARG A 505 38.58 -18.41 11.34
C ARG A 505 38.70 -18.76 12.82
N ASN A 506 38.48 -20.02 13.16
CA ASN A 506 38.54 -20.55 14.52
C ASN A 506 39.93 -20.48 15.24
N THR A 507 40.92 -19.71 14.75
CA THR A 507 42.23 -19.49 15.42
C THR A 507 42.84 -18.09 15.17
N TYR A 508 42.91 -17.28 16.23
CA TYR A 508 43.62 -15.99 16.26
C TYR A 508 44.90 -16.07 17.12
N THR A 509 45.65 -14.97 17.19
CA THR A 509 46.71 -14.83 18.21
C THR A 509 46.07 -14.22 19.45
N GLY A 510 46.20 -14.86 20.61
CA GLY A 510 45.50 -14.41 21.83
C GLY A 510 43.98 -14.65 21.75
N THR A 511 43.55 -15.88 21.46
CA THR A 511 42.12 -16.25 21.56
C THR A 511 41.61 -16.08 23.00
N GLY A 512 40.34 -15.68 23.15
CA GLY A 512 39.72 -15.48 24.46
C GLY A 512 38.52 -14.54 24.45
N TRP A 513 37.97 -14.29 25.65
CA TRP A 513 36.80 -13.43 25.88
C TRP A 513 37.08 -11.93 25.66
N PHE A 514 38.33 -11.59 25.41
CA PHE A 514 38.88 -10.26 25.16
C PHE A 514 39.30 -10.06 23.69
N ASN A 515 39.07 -11.01 22.78
CA ASN A 515 39.46 -10.89 21.38
C ASN A 515 38.22 -10.94 20.46
N GLU A 516 38.05 -9.91 19.63
CA GLU A 516 36.92 -9.79 18.68
C GLU A 516 36.87 -10.96 17.68
N GLY A 517 38.03 -11.51 17.29
CA GLY A 517 38.13 -12.69 16.45
C GLY A 517 37.53 -13.94 17.11
N SER A 518 37.78 -14.14 18.40
CA SER A 518 37.15 -15.21 19.18
C SER A 518 35.66 -14.97 19.44
N VAL A 519 35.18 -13.72 19.49
CA VAL A 519 33.74 -13.45 19.60
C VAL A 519 33.04 -13.66 18.25
N GLN A 520 33.58 -13.13 17.16
CA GLN A 520 32.93 -13.18 15.85
C GLN A 520 32.80 -14.61 15.32
N SER A 521 33.79 -15.49 15.61
CA SER A 521 33.67 -16.91 15.24
C SER A 521 32.54 -17.56 16.04
N VAL A 522 32.51 -17.42 17.38
CA VAL A 522 31.44 -18.03 18.21
C VAL A 522 30.05 -17.49 17.84
N LEU A 523 29.91 -16.21 17.47
CA LEU A 523 28.62 -15.67 17.00
C LEU A 523 28.22 -16.23 15.63
N TYR A 524 29.17 -16.46 14.72
CA TYR A 524 28.91 -17.01 13.39
C TYR A 524 28.69 -18.54 13.44
N ASP A 525 29.44 -19.29 14.26
CA ASP A 525 29.28 -20.72 14.60
C ASP A 525 27.90 -21.03 15.25
N ILE A 526 27.13 -20.00 15.63
CA ILE A 526 25.73 -20.11 16.13
C ILE A 526 24.71 -19.80 15.00
N TYR A 527 25.10 -19.05 13.98
CA TYR A 527 24.26 -18.67 12.85
C TYR A 527 24.24 -19.73 11.74
N ASP A 528 25.40 -20.29 11.42
CA ASP A 528 25.67 -20.92 10.12
C ASP A 528 25.17 -22.39 10.01
N SER A 529 25.74 -23.24 9.15
CA SER A 529 25.40 -24.67 9.03
C SER A 529 26.58 -25.52 8.50
N GLY A 530 27.81 -25.08 8.74
CA GLY A 530 29.00 -25.37 7.93
C GLY A 530 29.91 -26.54 8.34
N ASP A 531 29.67 -27.22 9.49
CA ASP A 531 30.45 -28.36 10.04
C ASP A 531 31.95 -28.37 9.65
N ASP A 532 32.70 -27.39 10.17
CA ASP A 532 34.15 -27.29 10.00
C ASP A 532 34.95 -28.25 10.93
N GLY A 533 34.26 -28.82 11.92
CA GLY A 533 34.80 -29.63 13.01
C GLY A 533 34.62 -29.02 14.42
N ALA A 534 34.20 -27.76 14.52
CA ALA A 534 33.73 -27.10 15.74
C ALA A 534 32.23 -26.76 15.67
N ASP A 535 31.72 -26.33 14.50
CA ASP A 535 30.28 -26.14 14.29
C ASP A 535 29.49 -27.43 14.61
N SER A 536 28.38 -27.22 15.32
CA SER A 536 27.25 -28.15 15.34
C SER A 536 25.91 -27.44 15.65
N LEU A 537 25.87 -26.11 15.50
CA LEU A 537 24.88 -25.19 16.07
C LEU A 537 24.24 -24.27 15.03
N SER A 538 23.57 -24.86 14.05
CA SER A 538 22.73 -24.11 13.11
C SER A 538 21.44 -23.60 13.76
N LEU A 539 21.54 -22.49 14.52
CA LEU A 539 20.39 -21.79 15.11
C LEU A 539 19.88 -20.64 14.22
N GLY A 540 20.75 -20.06 13.39
CA GLY A 540 20.44 -18.92 12.54
C GLY A 540 20.27 -17.61 13.33
N LEU A 541 19.93 -16.54 12.59
CA LEU A 541 19.84 -15.17 13.15
C LEU A 541 18.75 -15.03 14.24
N GLY A 542 17.74 -15.91 14.26
CA GLY A 542 16.58 -15.81 15.16
C GLY A 542 16.94 -15.82 16.64
N PRO A 543 17.57 -16.88 17.19
CA PRO A 543 17.96 -16.92 18.60
C PRO A 543 19.01 -15.88 18.99
N ILE A 544 19.86 -15.43 18.06
CA ILE A 544 20.81 -14.32 18.27
C ILE A 544 20.04 -13.00 18.47
N TYR A 545 19.14 -12.65 17.54
CA TYR A 545 18.24 -11.50 17.64
C TYR A 545 17.40 -11.53 18.92
N ASN A 546 16.78 -12.68 19.24
CA ASN A 546 15.98 -12.84 20.45
C ASN A 546 16.82 -12.59 21.73
N THR A 547 18.07 -13.07 21.76
CA THR A 547 18.97 -12.87 22.91
C THR A 547 19.35 -11.41 23.08
N LEU A 548 19.67 -10.70 21.98
CA LEU A 548 20.07 -9.29 22.01
C LEU A 548 18.89 -8.36 22.35
N THR A 549 17.69 -8.67 21.85
CA THR A 549 16.49 -7.82 22.04
C THR A 549 15.68 -8.12 23.31
N ASP A 550 15.96 -9.19 24.06
CA ASP A 550 15.23 -9.44 25.31
C ASP A 550 15.54 -8.35 26.36
N SER A 551 14.47 -7.87 26.99
CA SER A 551 14.49 -7.03 28.19
C SER A 551 15.39 -7.52 29.33
N VAL A 552 15.61 -8.84 29.45
CA VAL A 552 16.43 -9.47 30.51
C VAL A 552 17.93 -9.32 30.21
N TYR A 553 18.32 -9.37 28.93
CA TYR A 553 19.69 -9.11 28.50
C TYR A 553 20.02 -7.62 28.54
N SER A 554 19.20 -6.81 27.86
CA SER A 554 19.39 -5.35 27.78
C SER A 554 19.38 -4.67 29.17
N ALA A 555 18.47 -5.04 30.06
CA ALA A 555 18.46 -4.55 31.46
C ALA A 555 19.34 -5.38 32.43
N GLY A 556 20.21 -6.28 31.93
CA GLY A 556 21.06 -7.15 32.74
C GLY A 556 22.10 -6.39 33.58
N THR A 557 22.44 -6.91 34.76
CA THR A 557 23.33 -6.23 35.72
C THR A 557 24.75 -6.00 35.20
N TYR A 558 25.28 -6.95 34.42
CA TYR A 558 26.65 -6.96 33.90
C TYR A 558 26.72 -6.30 32.52
N PHE A 559 27.92 -5.99 32.04
CA PHE A 559 28.12 -5.40 30.72
C PHE A 559 27.94 -6.41 29.57
N THR A 560 27.67 -5.92 28.37
CA THR A 560 27.66 -6.73 27.15
C THR A 560 29.03 -7.37 26.93
N SER A 561 29.00 -8.69 26.71
CA SER A 561 30.18 -9.55 26.63
C SER A 561 29.73 -10.91 26.13
N ILE A 562 30.68 -11.73 25.64
CA ILE A 562 30.39 -13.12 25.26
C ILE A 562 29.83 -13.95 26.43
N PHE A 563 30.16 -13.59 27.68
CA PHE A 563 29.60 -14.19 28.88
C PHE A 563 28.12 -13.85 29.08
N SER A 564 27.76 -12.56 29.09
CA SER A 564 26.36 -12.14 29.31
C SER A 564 25.44 -12.54 28.15
N PHE A 565 25.94 -12.49 26.90
CA PHE A 565 25.22 -12.98 25.74
C PHE A 565 24.99 -14.50 25.79
N THR A 566 26.05 -15.31 25.93
CA THR A 566 25.87 -16.77 25.89
C THR A 566 25.20 -17.34 27.13
N ASP A 567 25.27 -16.67 28.29
CA ASP A 567 24.46 -17.06 29.46
C ASP A 567 22.97 -16.86 29.16
N HIS A 568 22.57 -15.71 28.63
CA HIS A 568 21.16 -15.47 28.29
C HIS A 568 20.66 -16.37 27.15
N LEU A 569 21.46 -16.57 26.09
CA LEU A 569 21.14 -17.51 25.01
C LEU A 569 20.90 -18.94 25.55
N LYS A 570 21.67 -19.40 26.54
CA LYS A 570 21.44 -20.71 27.21
C LYS A 570 20.12 -20.77 27.99
N THR A 571 19.52 -19.64 28.36
CA THR A 571 18.17 -19.59 28.96
C THR A 571 17.05 -19.63 27.93
N LEU A 572 17.27 -19.06 26.74
CA LEU A 572 16.30 -19.07 25.64
C LEU A 572 16.34 -20.40 24.86
N GLU A 573 17.55 -20.94 24.62
CA GLU A 573 17.80 -22.19 23.89
C GLU A 573 18.52 -23.26 24.77
N PRO A 574 17.87 -23.82 25.82
CA PRO A 574 18.51 -24.79 26.71
C PRO A 574 19.04 -26.06 26.04
N SER A 575 18.54 -26.41 24.84
CA SER A 575 19.06 -27.53 24.04
C SER A 575 20.43 -27.27 23.42
N ALA A 576 20.80 -26.01 23.19
CA ALA A 576 22.09 -25.63 22.63
C ALA A 576 23.22 -25.57 23.68
N ALA A 577 22.90 -25.63 24.98
CA ALA A 577 23.81 -25.23 26.05
C ALA A 577 25.14 -26.00 26.11
N ASP A 578 25.13 -27.33 25.95
CA ASP A 578 26.35 -28.16 25.93
C ASP A 578 27.23 -27.86 24.70
N GLN A 579 26.61 -27.50 23.57
CA GLN A 579 27.30 -27.16 22.33
C GLN A 579 27.89 -25.74 22.40
N LEU A 580 27.16 -24.78 22.99
CA LEU A 580 27.66 -23.42 23.26
C LEU A 580 28.88 -23.44 24.18
N VAL A 581 28.89 -24.31 25.20
CA VAL A 581 30.09 -24.53 26.04
C VAL A 581 31.25 -25.11 25.22
N SER A 582 30.96 -25.96 24.24
CA SER A 582 31.96 -26.54 23.35
C SER A 582 32.60 -25.48 22.43
N LEU A 583 31.80 -24.62 21.77
CA LEU A 583 32.28 -23.49 20.96
C LEU A 583 33.17 -22.53 21.78
N LEU A 584 32.67 -22.08 22.93
CA LEU A 584 33.40 -21.19 23.84
C LEU A 584 34.77 -21.78 24.24
N SER A 585 34.79 -23.06 24.62
CA SER A 585 36.04 -23.72 25.01
C SER A 585 36.99 -23.97 23.83
N GLY A 586 36.48 -24.02 22.59
CA GLY A 586 37.27 -23.97 21.35
C GLY A 586 38.03 -22.64 21.21
N GLN A 587 37.35 -21.52 21.49
CA GLN A 587 37.95 -20.19 21.57
C GLN A 587 38.64 -19.88 22.92
N THR A 588 38.99 -20.90 23.71
CA THR A 588 39.67 -20.77 25.01
C THR A 588 38.95 -19.89 26.03
N ILE A 589 37.62 -19.90 26.01
CA ILE A 589 36.72 -19.26 26.98
C ILE A 589 36.12 -20.36 27.88
N SER A 590 36.24 -20.20 29.20
CA SER A 590 35.79 -21.20 30.19
C SER A 590 34.88 -20.65 31.29
N GLY A 591 34.72 -19.33 31.37
CA GLY A 591 33.87 -18.65 32.35
C GLY A 591 32.38 -19.01 32.24
N THR A 592 31.70 -18.93 33.38
CA THR A 592 30.29 -19.34 33.54
C THR A 592 29.44 -18.23 34.13
N GLY A 593 28.15 -18.18 33.78
CA GLY A 593 27.29 -17.04 34.14
C GLY A 593 27.63 -15.77 33.36
N PRO A 594 26.85 -14.70 33.56
CA PRO A 594 27.00 -13.43 32.82
C PRO A 594 28.18 -12.57 33.31
N ASN A 595 28.92 -13.03 34.33
CA ASN A 595 30.08 -12.36 34.94
C ASN A 595 31.40 -13.15 34.78
N GLY A 596 31.46 -14.13 33.89
CA GLY A 596 32.69 -14.87 33.59
C GLY A 596 33.24 -15.69 34.77
N LEU A 597 32.36 -16.17 35.66
CA LEU A 597 32.75 -16.83 36.90
C LEU A 597 33.54 -18.13 36.62
N ASN A 598 34.70 -18.25 37.26
CA ASN A 598 35.69 -19.32 37.05
C ASN A 598 36.32 -19.37 35.65
N GLU A 599 36.35 -18.27 34.90
CA GLU A 599 37.25 -18.14 33.74
C GLU A 599 38.71 -18.43 34.17
N THR A 600 39.48 -18.98 33.24
CA THR A 600 40.87 -19.44 33.43
C THR A 600 41.85 -18.86 32.43
N ASN A 601 41.38 -18.24 31.35
CA ASN A 601 42.18 -17.49 30.39
C ASN A 601 42.24 -16.02 30.83
N ASP A 602 43.41 -15.58 31.29
CA ASP A 602 43.70 -14.20 31.70
C ASP A 602 44.38 -13.37 30.59
N GLY A 603 44.61 -13.96 29.42
CA GLY A 603 45.36 -13.33 28.34
C GLY A 603 46.83 -13.06 28.70
N ASP A 604 47.43 -13.86 29.60
CA ASP A 604 48.73 -13.62 30.24
C ASP A 604 48.74 -12.37 31.18
N ILE A 605 47.63 -11.63 31.31
CA ILE A 605 47.47 -10.47 32.20
C ILE A 605 46.77 -10.90 33.50
N ALA A 606 47.56 -11.28 34.50
CA ALA A 606 47.04 -11.86 35.76
C ALA A 606 46.07 -10.96 36.56
N SER A 607 46.03 -9.64 36.28
CA SER A 607 45.07 -8.70 36.86
C SER A 607 43.69 -8.73 36.18
N ALA A 608 43.56 -9.30 34.98
CA ALA A 608 42.30 -9.43 34.24
C ALA A 608 41.33 -10.44 34.88
N LEU A 609 41.83 -11.37 35.69
CA LEU A 609 41.00 -12.35 36.41
C LEU A 609 40.93 -12.10 37.94
N PRO A 610 39.79 -12.43 38.59
CA PRO A 610 38.51 -12.80 38.00
C PRO A 610 37.89 -11.64 37.20
N VAL A 611 37.18 -11.97 36.11
CA VAL A 611 36.60 -11.00 35.16
C VAL A 611 35.83 -9.89 35.89
N TYR A 612 34.96 -10.28 36.82
CA TYR A 612 34.41 -9.38 37.84
C TYR A 612 35.00 -9.71 39.21
N LYS A 613 35.67 -8.73 39.83
CA LYS A 613 36.24 -8.83 41.19
C LYS A 613 35.15 -8.52 42.21
N VAL A 614 35.02 -9.30 43.29
CA VAL A 614 33.87 -9.16 44.23
C VAL A 614 34.20 -8.26 45.42
N ALA A 615 33.66 -7.04 45.42
CA ALA A 615 33.78 -6.11 46.55
C ALA A 615 32.62 -6.29 47.55
N ASN A 616 32.94 -6.32 48.85
CA ASN A 616 31.95 -6.52 49.91
C ASN A 616 31.81 -5.24 50.75
N VAL A 617 30.56 -4.78 50.91
CA VAL A 617 30.19 -3.66 51.79
C VAL A 617 30.61 -3.95 53.24
N GLY A 618 31.51 -3.12 53.78
CA GLY A 618 32.09 -3.31 55.12
C GLY A 618 33.08 -4.48 55.23
N GLY A 619 33.51 -5.05 54.09
CA GLY A 619 34.53 -6.10 54.02
C GLY A 619 35.95 -5.54 54.11
N SER A 620 36.94 -6.44 53.95
CA SER A 620 38.32 -6.03 53.65
C SER A 620 38.40 -5.28 52.32
N ALA A 621 39.42 -4.45 52.15
CA ALA A 621 39.77 -3.96 50.82
C ALA A 621 40.11 -5.13 49.87
N ILE A 622 39.86 -4.94 48.58
CA ILE A 622 40.30 -5.82 47.50
C ILE A 622 41.32 -5.07 46.64
N GLN A 623 42.26 -5.77 46.03
CA GLN A 623 43.19 -5.16 45.08
C GLN A 623 42.51 -5.03 43.72
N LEU A 624 42.46 -3.81 43.20
CA LEU A 624 42.15 -3.50 41.80
C LEU A 624 43.44 -3.05 41.12
N CYS A 625 43.60 -3.33 39.84
CA CYS A 625 44.71 -2.79 39.05
C CYS A 625 44.21 -2.32 37.68
N SER A 626 44.90 -1.33 37.15
CA SER A 626 44.92 -0.90 35.76
C SER A 626 46.36 -1.10 35.26
N VAL A 627 46.54 -1.77 34.13
CA VAL A 627 47.87 -2.11 33.57
C VAL A 627 47.88 -1.88 32.06
N ASP A 628 49.05 -1.59 31.50
CA ASP A 628 49.26 -1.31 30.07
C ASP A 628 49.97 -2.45 29.30
N ASP A 629 50.09 -3.64 29.90
CA ASP A 629 50.72 -4.85 29.30
C ASP A 629 50.24 -5.18 27.87
N ALA A 630 48.94 -4.94 27.57
CA ALA A 630 48.36 -5.10 26.22
C ALA A 630 48.23 -3.79 25.43
N GLY A 631 48.58 -2.65 26.01
CA GLY A 631 48.35 -1.28 25.52
C GLY A 631 47.32 -0.51 26.36
N TYR A 632 46.84 0.62 25.82
CA TYR A 632 46.06 1.65 26.54
C TYR A 632 44.60 1.78 26.07
N TYR A 633 43.80 2.60 26.77
CA TYR A 633 42.39 2.94 26.52
C TYR A 633 41.41 1.75 26.51
N ASN A 634 41.42 0.96 25.43
CA ASN A 634 40.48 -0.13 25.18
C ASN A 634 41.15 -1.52 25.19
N LYS A 635 42.39 -1.65 25.65
CA LYS A 635 43.09 -2.94 25.76
C LYS A 635 42.80 -3.65 27.08
N LEU A 636 42.99 -4.96 27.08
CA LEU A 636 42.82 -5.83 28.25
C LEU A 636 43.71 -5.36 29.41
N GLY A 637 43.18 -5.37 30.63
CA GLY A 637 43.92 -4.98 31.84
C GLY A 637 43.88 -3.48 32.17
N THR A 638 43.62 -2.60 31.20
CA THR A 638 43.44 -1.15 31.45
C THR A 638 42.26 -0.87 32.37
N GLN A 639 41.20 -1.68 32.30
CA GLN A 639 39.99 -1.56 33.10
C GLN A 639 39.72 -2.82 33.91
N SER A 640 39.39 -2.66 35.20
CA SER A 640 38.99 -3.71 36.13
C SER A 640 37.49 -3.62 36.43
N PHE A 641 36.74 -4.70 36.18
CA PHE A 641 35.33 -4.78 36.54
C PHE A 641 35.15 -5.31 37.97
N VAL A 642 34.16 -4.76 38.67
CA VAL A 642 33.87 -5.08 40.08
C VAL A 642 32.37 -5.37 40.24
N GLU A 643 32.02 -6.49 40.88
CA GLU A 643 30.66 -6.79 41.34
C GLU A 643 30.55 -6.45 42.84
N PHE A 644 29.46 -5.77 43.24
CA PHE A 644 29.15 -5.54 44.66
C PHE A 644 27.65 -5.57 44.92
N GLN A 645 27.25 -5.83 46.18
CA GLN A 645 25.84 -5.84 46.59
C GLN A 645 25.56 -4.74 47.62
N ILE A 646 24.50 -3.97 47.35
CA ILE A 646 23.95 -2.98 48.28
C ILE A 646 22.86 -3.65 49.13
N PRO A 647 23.07 -3.88 50.45
CA PRO A 647 22.19 -4.69 51.28
C PRO A 647 20.99 -3.92 51.87
N ALA A 648 21.02 -2.59 51.86
CA ALA A 648 19.95 -1.71 52.32
C ALA A 648 19.97 -0.40 51.53
N ALA A 649 18.86 0.34 51.50
CA ALA A 649 18.88 1.72 51.03
C ALA A 649 19.66 2.60 52.03
N GLY A 650 20.51 3.49 51.52
CA GLY A 650 21.39 4.34 52.34
C GLY A 650 22.59 4.89 51.58
N THR A 651 23.41 5.67 52.28
CA THR A 651 24.66 6.22 51.76
C THR A 651 25.80 5.24 52.00
N TYR A 652 26.65 5.07 50.99
CA TYR A 652 27.84 4.22 51.04
C TYR A 652 29.05 5.00 50.51
N ASN A 653 30.22 4.74 51.10
CA ASN A 653 31.48 5.40 50.75
C ASN A 653 32.43 4.40 50.10
N PHE A 654 32.98 4.80 48.95
CA PHE A 654 33.87 4.02 48.09
C PHE A 654 35.23 4.72 48.09
N SER A 655 36.32 3.97 48.26
CA SER A 655 37.67 4.53 48.31
C SER A 655 38.68 3.62 47.62
N ALA A 656 39.50 4.18 46.73
CA ALA A 656 40.70 3.56 46.18
C ALA A 656 41.96 4.21 46.79
N THR A 657 43.05 3.47 46.96
CA THR A 657 44.35 4.04 47.43
C THR A 657 45.53 3.23 46.89
N GLU A 658 46.54 3.89 46.32
CA GLU A 658 47.72 3.28 45.66
C GLU A 658 48.50 2.32 46.58
N VAL A 659 48.73 1.09 46.10
CA VAL A 659 49.54 0.06 46.78
C VAL A 659 51.03 0.27 46.45
N GLY A 660 51.59 1.37 46.95
CA GLY A 660 53.00 1.70 46.78
C GLY A 660 53.36 3.10 47.31
N GLY A 661 52.53 4.08 46.98
CA GLY A 661 52.65 5.46 47.42
C GLY A 661 53.77 6.23 46.73
N THR A 662 54.05 5.94 45.44
CA THR A 662 55.21 6.48 44.71
C THR A 662 55.00 6.79 43.23
N THR A 663 53.87 6.44 42.61
CA THR A 663 53.61 6.73 41.18
C THR A 663 52.82 8.03 40.98
N ALA A 664 52.57 8.41 39.71
CA ALA A 664 51.71 9.53 39.32
C ALA A 664 50.28 9.08 38.96
N SER A 665 49.84 7.96 39.54
CA SER A 665 48.52 7.34 39.33
C SER A 665 47.35 8.29 39.64
N ASP A 666 46.26 8.18 38.89
CA ASP A 666 45.00 8.92 39.09
C ASP A 666 43.83 7.91 38.90
N PRO A 667 43.33 7.29 39.99
CA PRO A 667 42.48 6.10 39.90
C PRO A 667 40.97 6.39 39.80
N ASP A 668 40.41 6.44 38.59
CA ASP A 668 38.99 6.74 38.38
C ASP A 668 38.07 5.52 38.54
N PHE A 669 36.81 5.76 38.91
CA PHE A 669 35.78 4.72 38.87
C PHE A 669 34.34 5.18 38.60
N TYR A 670 33.57 4.27 38.03
CA TYR A 670 32.23 4.50 37.49
C TYR A 670 31.26 3.45 38.02
N ILE A 671 30.16 3.85 38.66
CA ILE A 671 29.17 2.93 39.25
C ILE A 671 27.96 2.80 38.34
N TYR A 672 27.48 1.57 38.12
CA TYR A 672 26.36 1.26 37.24
C TYR A 672 25.32 0.33 37.89
N GLN A 673 24.08 0.41 37.39
CA GLN A 673 23.02 -0.56 37.62
C GLN A 673 22.25 -0.77 36.32
N SER A 674 22.20 -2.01 35.81
CA SER A 674 21.47 -2.35 34.57
C SER A 674 21.82 -1.43 33.38
N GLY A 675 23.11 -1.28 33.08
CA GLY A 675 23.63 -0.37 32.05
C GLY A 675 23.62 1.13 32.41
N ILE A 676 22.77 1.56 33.37
CA ILE A 676 22.66 2.97 33.74
C ILE A 676 23.82 3.38 34.66
N ARG A 677 24.66 4.33 34.20
CA ARG A 677 25.72 4.95 35.01
C ARG A 677 25.11 5.83 36.11
N LEU A 678 25.21 5.38 37.35
CA LEU A 678 24.70 6.05 38.55
C LEU A 678 25.66 7.12 39.09
N HIS A 679 26.96 6.91 38.94
CA HIS A 679 27.99 7.81 39.47
C HIS A 679 29.28 7.77 38.66
N VAL A 680 30.06 8.83 38.83
CA VAL A 680 31.33 9.12 38.17
C VAL A 680 32.25 9.68 39.25
N ALA A 681 33.42 9.06 39.45
CA ALA A 681 34.47 9.49 40.36
C ALA A 681 35.74 9.70 39.52
N GLU A 682 36.04 10.98 39.26
CA GLU A 682 37.08 11.49 38.34
C GLU A 682 37.77 12.70 39.02
N SER A 683 38.42 12.50 40.16
CA SER A 683 39.14 13.57 40.86
C SER A 683 40.65 13.38 40.76
N GLY A 684 41.33 14.40 40.22
CA GLY A 684 42.79 14.41 40.03
C GLY A 684 43.58 14.50 41.34
N VAL A 685 43.48 13.46 42.15
CA VAL A 685 44.03 13.31 43.49
C VAL A 685 44.95 12.09 43.46
N ILE A 686 46.19 12.36 43.05
CA ILE A 686 47.24 11.35 42.81
C ILE A 686 47.21 10.24 43.86
N GLY A 687 46.94 9.03 43.38
CA GLY A 687 46.94 7.79 44.14
C GLY A 687 45.71 7.54 45.03
N SER A 688 44.63 8.35 45.02
CA SER A 688 43.40 8.04 45.78
C SER A 688 42.13 8.79 45.37
N GLU A 689 41.15 8.04 44.85
CA GLU A 689 39.78 8.51 44.59
C GLU A 689 38.80 8.06 45.70
N ASN A 690 37.82 8.91 46.05
CA ASN A 690 36.91 8.74 47.18
C ASN A 690 35.50 9.31 46.88
N ALA A 691 34.51 8.42 46.70
CA ALA A 691 33.13 8.78 46.39
C ALA A 691 32.14 8.43 47.53
N SER A 692 31.06 9.21 47.65
CA SER A 692 29.93 8.93 48.54
C SER A 692 28.61 8.95 47.76
N LEU A 693 27.92 7.81 47.67
CA LEU A 693 26.70 7.65 46.87
C LEU A 693 25.53 7.15 47.73
N ASN A 694 24.33 7.73 47.54
CA ASN A 694 23.11 7.25 48.17
C ASN A 694 22.31 6.35 47.23
N PHE A 695 22.03 5.13 47.67
CA PHE A 695 21.24 4.14 46.93
C PHE A 695 19.83 4.08 47.53
N GLU A 696 18.82 4.24 46.68
CA GLU A 696 17.40 4.12 47.06
C GLU A 696 16.91 2.66 47.08
N THR A 697 17.67 1.74 46.47
CA THR A 697 17.30 0.34 46.25
C THR A 697 18.42 -0.63 46.65
N THR A 698 18.05 -1.86 46.98
CA THR A 698 18.98 -2.97 47.23
C THR A 698 19.23 -3.78 45.97
N GLY A 699 20.44 -4.26 45.74
CA GLY A 699 20.73 -5.18 44.63
C GLY A 699 22.22 -5.34 44.33
N THR A 700 22.52 -6.23 43.38
CA THR A 700 23.85 -6.29 42.75
C THR A 700 24.02 -5.09 41.83
N HIS A 701 25.21 -4.51 41.86
CA HIS A 701 25.67 -3.39 41.06
C HIS A 701 27.04 -3.75 40.47
N VAL A 702 27.43 -3.08 39.40
CA VAL A 702 28.79 -3.20 38.84
C VAL A 702 29.50 -1.87 38.86
N LEU A 703 30.83 -1.93 38.91
CA LEU A 703 31.71 -0.78 38.82
C LEU A 703 32.82 -1.07 37.81
N VAL A 704 33.19 -0.04 37.04
CA VAL A 704 34.40 -0.01 36.23
C VAL A 704 35.45 0.80 36.99
N PHE A 705 36.65 0.27 37.10
CA PHE A 705 37.82 0.91 37.72
C PHE A 705 38.95 1.00 36.69
N ASN A 706 39.66 2.11 36.61
CA ASN A 706 40.87 2.25 35.80
C ASN A 706 41.86 3.24 36.44
N ASP A 707 42.92 3.60 35.71
CA ASP A 707 43.77 4.74 36.03
C ASP A 707 43.80 5.67 34.80
N TRP A 708 43.63 6.98 34.99
CA TRP A 708 43.52 7.96 33.91
C TRP A 708 44.69 7.87 32.92
N ASN A 709 45.91 7.66 33.41
CA ASN A 709 47.12 7.64 32.57
C ASN A 709 47.10 6.50 31.54
N ASN A 710 46.41 5.40 31.86
CA ASN A 710 46.21 4.23 30.99
C ASN A 710 45.00 4.38 30.04
N ILE A 711 44.25 5.48 30.13
CA ILE A 711 43.05 5.75 29.32
C ILE A 711 43.25 6.95 28.38
N ASP A 712 44.01 7.99 28.78
CA ASP A 712 44.22 9.24 28.03
C ASP A 712 45.51 9.25 27.15
N GLU A 713 45.95 8.07 26.71
CA GLU A 713 47.12 7.85 25.81
C GLU A 713 48.42 8.59 26.24
N THR A 714 48.68 8.69 27.55
CA THR A 714 49.74 9.56 28.09
C THR A 714 51.15 8.95 28.07
N ASP A 715 52.19 9.82 28.13
CA ASP A 715 53.60 9.43 28.38
C ASP A 715 53.81 8.73 29.76
N ASP A 716 52.81 8.77 30.65
CA ASP A 716 52.84 8.28 32.04
C ASP A 716 51.98 6.99 32.24
N ALA A 717 51.62 6.28 31.17
CA ALA A 717 50.98 4.95 31.25
C ALA A 717 51.86 3.91 32.01
N GLY A 718 51.24 2.91 32.65
CA GLY A 718 51.96 1.88 33.41
C GLY A 718 51.10 1.00 34.35
N ASP A 719 51.80 0.13 35.09
CA ASP A 719 51.21 -0.77 36.10
C ASP A 719 50.78 -0.02 37.39
N TYR A 720 49.47 0.13 37.59
CA TYR A 720 48.91 0.80 38.76
C TYR A 720 47.93 -0.10 39.52
N CYS A 721 48.16 -0.30 40.84
CA CYS A 721 47.34 -1.15 41.69
C CYS A 721 46.92 -0.44 42.99
N PHE A 722 45.70 -0.70 43.45
CA PHE A 722 45.02 0.06 44.50
C PHE A 722 44.26 -0.86 45.46
N ASP A 723 44.30 -0.55 46.75
CA ASP A 723 43.41 -1.11 47.75
C ASP A 723 42.06 -0.39 47.64
N PHE A 724 41.02 -1.11 47.20
CA PHE A 724 39.66 -0.60 47.02
C PHE A 724 38.71 -1.14 48.09
N GLN A 725 37.93 -0.25 48.73
CA GLN A 725 36.99 -0.62 49.81
C GLN A 725 35.63 0.09 49.66
N ILE A 726 34.56 -0.59 50.10
CA ILE A 726 33.21 -0.04 50.23
C ILE A 726 32.79 -0.07 51.71
N SER A 727 32.24 1.02 52.22
CA SER A 727 31.87 1.20 53.65
C SER A 727 30.53 1.93 53.83
N ASN A 728 30.00 1.90 55.06
CA ASN A 728 28.75 2.56 55.49
C ASN A 728 29.04 3.84 56.27
#